data_AF-A0A2V8CQ46-F1
#
_entry.id   AF-A0A2V8CQ46-F1
#
_cell.length_a   1.000
_cell.length_b   1.000
_cell.length_c   1.000
_cell.angle_alpha   90.00
_cell.angle_beta   90.00
_cell.angle_gamma   90.00
#
_symmetry.space_group_name_H-M   'P 1'
#
loop_
_entity.id
_entity.type
_entity.pdbx_description
1 polymer ?
#
loop_
_entity_poly.entity_id
_entity_poly.type
_entity_poly.pdbx_seq_one_letter_code
_entity_poly.pdbx_strand_id
1 'polypeptide(L)'
;MAHYRSSPDGRRPMSAIVETSPNEVRDQVVAVVADFLHIDAAEIDLGRPLSFYALDSLAAVELTAALEDAFERPLPEWLLSDHPDIESLTLALRGQEIGDDRALMARDSVLPGDVRPSVAHTPSEPAGRVLVTGATGFLGAHLIDAVITETGANVWCLVRGGEEEGMARVRRNLEQYGVWSSSFTNRIETIQGDLSIPRLGLSPGDYARIAGGVDAIYHAGADVDWVRSYRGLRDVNVIGTCELLRLACEARRAAFHFVSSLSVCYATDGPSSVGEQDDMQPFVDRLPLGYAQSKCVAESLVREAGRRGLSTTIHRPSILAGDSRSGVSNPDDLLAAMLKGCIHMAAAPDLDWQIDAPPVDYVARAIVRLSKRVTGPTPTFHFANPRPRHWRECVMWMNLFGYRVVLLPFEAWREKLACGATSSHHPLHVLRSFFLRQHADGSTTPELYQETRKSRLSVGWTRGAEAGEGLLCPGLDADTLERYFDRYIERGVLPAPQHRRSATQLHTPPACHEDPTFVERLLREHFADPCLRVREHRLVSSRSDHSIIGEITSWRHGRRTGLFEYSVAFERRNQAEVLSLIIKAKPEDSDVIDVAETVGAICDPALGRALADHADRLPIRGGHLRELTIYEEADTRIRSHMPVCYGTWRHDEKREWGLALERLDSVALIDSSGEPDAWSPSFIETAIDGLANLHAAWYGRAAELLQRDWIGHVPSRATALEMRPLWRALGHHAEPYLAQWTTPAIVSTHRMLIESIGDRWSIIDRSPQTLIHNDFNTRNIALRRRDCRFELCAYDWELATVAIPQTDLAEFLCFVLSPDVTEDEALRSVERHRAALVLATGGSIDAGQWHAGFRAALADLIINRLAFYTMINRVKPQAFLPRIVKTWWRLHTIFS
;
A
#
# COMPACT_ATOMS: atom_id res chain seq x y z
N MET A 1 -36.65 -28.35 6.75
CA MET A 1 -35.64 -27.27 6.73
C MET A 1 -36.17 -26.18 5.81
N ALA A 2 -36.70 -25.12 6.40
CA ALA A 2 -37.39 -24.05 5.67
C ALA A 2 -36.36 -23.15 4.97
N HIS A 3 -36.53 -22.98 3.66
CA HIS A 3 -35.79 -22.00 2.87
C HIS A 3 -36.21 -20.60 3.30
N TYR A 4 -35.38 -19.91 4.09
CA TYR A 4 -35.43 -18.46 4.19
C TYR A 4 -35.00 -17.88 2.84
N ARG A 5 -35.91 -17.19 2.15
CA ARG A 5 -35.57 -16.32 1.02
C ARG A 5 -34.65 -15.22 1.54
N SER A 6 -33.44 -15.15 1.00
CA SER A 6 -32.49 -14.07 1.27
C SER A 6 -32.97 -12.76 0.62
N SER A 7 -32.82 -11.64 1.32
CA SER A 7 -33.01 -10.30 0.77
C SER A 7 -32.07 -10.08 -0.43
N PRO A 8 -32.51 -9.40 -1.52
CA PRO A 8 -31.71 -9.19 -2.74
C PRO A 8 -30.44 -8.35 -2.56
N ASP A 9 -30.33 -7.60 -1.45
CA ASP A 9 -29.20 -6.75 -1.10
C ASP A 9 -28.14 -7.43 -0.24
N GLY A 10 -28.33 -8.73 0.07
CA GLY A 10 -27.46 -9.44 1.00
C GLY A 10 -27.48 -8.82 2.41
N ARG A 11 -28.56 -8.16 2.83
CA ARG A 11 -28.74 -7.63 4.19
C ARG A 11 -29.76 -8.48 4.94
N ARG A 12 -29.62 -8.59 6.26
CA ARG A 12 -30.68 -9.18 7.08
C ARG A 12 -31.85 -8.18 7.16
N PRO A 13 -33.09 -8.56 6.81
CA PRO A 13 -34.24 -7.68 6.98
C PRO A 13 -34.42 -7.35 8.47
N MET A 14 -34.71 -6.08 8.76
CA MET A 14 -35.01 -5.64 10.11
C MET A 14 -36.31 -6.31 10.57
N SER A 15 -36.32 -6.92 11.76
CA SER A 15 -37.56 -7.39 12.37
C SER A 15 -38.49 -6.20 12.60
N ALA A 16 -39.79 -6.35 12.32
CA ALA A 16 -40.76 -5.27 12.50
C ALA A 16 -40.63 -4.64 13.90
N ILE A 17 -40.33 -3.34 13.93
CA ILE A 17 -40.14 -2.57 15.16
C ILE A 17 -41.49 -2.10 15.69
N VAL A 18 -42.51 -1.96 14.83
CA VAL A 18 -43.84 -1.48 15.24
C VAL A 18 -44.96 -2.33 14.61
N GLU A 19 -45.93 -2.77 15.41
CA GLU A 19 -47.09 -3.59 14.99
C GLU A 19 -48.36 -2.75 14.66
N THR A 20 -48.20 -1.46 14.33
CA THR A 20 -49.32 -0.54 14.04
C THR A 20 -49.59 -0.38 12.52
N SER A 21 -50.69 0.29 12.18
CA SER A 21 -51.10 0.46 10.78
C SER A 21 -50.12 1.35 9.99
N PRO A 22 -50.02 1.22 8.65
CA PRO A 22 -49.05 1.97 7.84
C PRO A 22 -49.19 3.49 7.96
N ASN A 23 -50.41 3.98 8.13
CA ASN A 23 -50.68 5.40 8.26
C ASN A 23 -50.31 5.91 9.66
N GLU A 24 -50.55 5.12 10.72
CA GLU A 24 -50.18 5.52 12.08
C GLU A 24 -48.66 5.64 12.26
N VAL A 25 -47.87 4.68 11.76
CA VAL A 25 -46.40 4.78 11.80
C VAL A 25 -45.93 6.00 11.03
N ARG A 26 -46.49 6.22 9.83
CA ARG A 26 -46.12 7.35 8.98
C ARG A 26 -46.44 8.67 9.67
N ASP A 27 -47.66 8.83 10.17
CA ASP A 27 -48.12 10.07 10.81
C ASP A 27 -47.28 10.36 12.05
N GLN A 28 -46.86 9.33 12.80
CA GLN A 28 -45.97 9.46 13.95
C GLN A 28 -44.54 9.86 13.53
N VAL A 29 -43.98 9.25 12.49
CA VAL A 29 -42.67 9.67 11.93
C VAL A 29 -42.73 11.12 11.46
N VAL A 30 -43.78 11.51 10.73
CA VAL A 30 -43.98 12.89 10.27
C VAL A 30 -44.06 13.85 11.45
N ALA A 31 -44.82 13.51 12.51
CA ALA A 31 -44.93 14.34 13.70
C ALA A 31 -43.56 14.55 14.39
N VAL A 32 -42.81 13.47 14.60
CA VAL A 32 -41.47 13.54 15.23
C VAL A 32 -40.51 14.37 14.39
N VAL A 33 -40.50 14.17 13.07
CA VAL A 33 -39.64 14.93 12.15
C VAL A 33 -40.04 16.41 12.09
N ALA A 34 -41.34 16.72 12.05
CA ALA A 34 -41.86 18.08 12.05
C ALA A 34 -41.48 18.83 13.34
N ASP A 35 -41.66 18.17 14.49
CA ASP A 35 -41.31 18.71 15.80
C ASP A 35 -39.80 18.95 15.91
N PHE A 36 -38.99 18.00 15.43
CA PHE A 36 -37.52 18.09 15.43
C PHE A 36 -37.01 19.23 14.53
N LEU A 37 -37.58 19.37 13.33
CA LEU A 37 -37.20 20.38 12.35
C LEU A 37 -37.83 21.77 12.62
N HIS A 38 -38.76 21.85 13.56
CA HIS A 38 -39.55 23.05 13.84
C HIS A 38 -40.29 23.61 12.61
N ILE A 39 -40.90 22.71 11.81
CA ILE A 39 -41.71 23.03 10.63
C ILE A 39 -43.11 22.44 10.75
N ASP A 40 -44.06 22.92 9.95
CA ASP A 40 -45.39 22.33 9.90
C ASP A 40 -45.32 20.93 9.23
N ALA A 41 -46.03 19.95 9.80
CA ALA A 41 -46.12 18.60 9.24
C ALA A 41 -46.63 18.60 7.77
N ALA A 42 -47.45 19.58 7.38
CA ALA A 42 -47.93 19.74 6.02
C ALA A 42 -46.85 20.18 5.01
N GLU A 43 -45.71 20.69 5.48
CA GLU A 43 -44.56 21.10 4.65
C GLU A 43 -43.57 19.93 4.39
N ILE A 44 -43.78 18.79 5.03
CA ILE A 44 -42.96 17.59 4.85
C ILE A 44 -43.45 16.81 3.62
N ASP A 45 -42.58 16.71 2.61
CA ASP A 45 -42.78 15.85 1.45
C ASP A 45 -42.29 14.43 1.80
N LEU A 46 -43.21 13.47 1.73
CA LEU A 46 -42.98 12.10 2.19
C LEU A 46 -41.86 11.38 1.41
N GLY A 47 -41.69 11.69 0.13
CA GLY A 47 -40.71 11.06 -0.75
C GLY A 47 -39.41 11.84 -0.87
N ARG A 48 -39.29 12.98 -0.16
CA ARG A 48 -38.12 13.85 -0.23
C ARG A 48 -37.12 13.50 0.87
N PRO A 49 -35.81 13.41 0.56
CA PRO A 49 -34.80 13.17 1.58
C PRO A 49 -34.80 14.25 2.66
N LEU A 50 -34.67 13.83 3.92
CA LEU A 50 -34.63 14.70 5.10
C LEU A 50 -33.49 15.72 5.06
N SER A 51 -32.39 15.42 4.35
CA SER A 51 -31.29 16.35 4.11
C SER A 51 -31.71 17.63 3.37
N PHE A 52 -32.84 17.60 2.63
CA PHE A 52 -33.42 18.79 2.02
C PHE A 52 -33.84 19.84 3.07
N TYR A 53 -34.19 19.40 4.27
CA TYR A 53 -34.57 20.25 5.40
C TYR A 53 -33.38 20.65 6.28
N ALA A 54 -32.16 20.63 5.72
CA ALA A 54 -30.91 20.99 6.39
C ALA A 54 -30.54 20.09 7.59
N LEU A 55 -31.03 18.86 7.62
CA LEU A 55 -30.61 17.82 8.56
C LEU A 55 -29.18 17.37 8.23
N ASP A 56 -28.22 17.66 9.11
CA ASP A 56 -26.85 17.17 9.02
C ASP A 56 -26.66 15.85 9.78
N SER A 57 -25.45 15.27 9.75
CA SER A 57 -25.17 13.98 10.38
C SER A 57 -25.29 14.01 11.91
N LEU A 58 -25.11 15.16 12.57
CA LEU A 58 -25.31 15.28 14.01
C LEU A 58 -26.80 15.35 14.35
N ALA A 59 -27.54 16.17 13.60
CA ALA A 59 -28.99 16.25 13.69
C ALA A 59 -29.66 14.91 13.36
N ALA A 60 -29.08 14.08 12.50
CA ALA A 60 -29.57 12.73 12.25
C ALA A 60 -29.43 11.82 13.50
N VAL A 61 -28.37 11.94 14.29
CA VAL A 61 -28.23 11.18 15.55
C VAL A 61 -29.29 11.63 16.55
N GLU A 62 -29.50 12.95 16.69
CA GLU A 62 -30.50 13.51 17.59
C GLU A 62 -31.93 13.13 17.15
N LEU A 63 -32.21 13.16 15.84
CA LEU A 63 -33.47 12.69 15.29
C LEU A 63 -33.67 11.19 15.50
N THR A 64 -32.61 10.38 15.40
CA THR A 64 -32.70 8.95 15.71
C THR A 64 -33.11 8.75 17.15
N ALA A 65 -32.49 9.48 18.10
CA ALA A 65 -32.87 9.43 19.51
C ALA A 65 -34.34 9.89 19.74
N ALA A 66 -34.78 10.94 19.05
CA ALA A 66 -36.17 11.38 19.13
C ALA A 66 -37.16 10.32 18.60
N LEU A 67 -36.77 9.58 17.55
CA LEU A 67 -37.53 8.45 17.04
C LEU A 67 -37.50 7.27 18.02
N GLU A 68 -36.36 6.98 18.66
CA GLU A 68 -36.26 5.94 19.70
C GLU A 68 -37.20 6.22 20.88
N ASP A 69 -37.23 7.47 21.34
CA ASP A 69 -38.14 7.93 22.41
C ASP A 69 -39.60 7.81 21.96
N ALA A 70 -39.93 8.23 20.74
CA ALA A 70 -41.29 8.17 20.21
C ALA A 70 -41.81 6.74 20.00
N PHE A 71 -40.93 5.80 19.65
CA PHE A 71 -41.28 4.40 19.41
C PHE A 71 -40.99 3.48 20.61
N GLU A 72 -40.47 4.03 21.72
CA GLU A 72 -40.06 3.32 22.94
C GLU A 72 -39.17 2.09 22.66
N ARG A 73 -38.32 2.16 21.64
CA ARG A 73 -37.49 1.06 21.18
C ARG A 73 -36.15 1.56 20.65
N PRO A 74 -35.05 0.83 20.90
CA PRO A 74 -33.77 1.14 20.30
C PRO A 74 -33.86 0.96 18.78
N LEU A 75 -33.39 1.97 18.06
CA LEU A 75 -33.34 1.99 16.60
C LEU A 75 -31.89 1.81 16.16
N PRO A 76 -31.66 1.12 15.03
CA PRO A 76 -30.30 0.98 14.54
C PRO A 76 -29.72 2.33 14.11
N GLU A 77 -28.45 2.58 14.46
CA GLU A 77 -27.72 3.82 14.12
C GLU A 77 -27.71 4.14 12.62
N TRP A 78 -27.84 3.13 11.75
CA TRP A 78 -27.84 3.27 10.29
C TRP A 78 -29.22 3.58 9.69
N LEU A 79 -30.30 3.62 10.49
CA LEU A 79 -31.67 3.69 10.00
C LEU A 79 -31.90 4.91 9.10
N LEU A 80 -31.61 6.11 9.59
CA LEU A 80 -31.81 7.34 8.81
C LEU A 80 -30.82 7.47 7.64
N SER A 81 -29.66 6.80 7.72
CA SER A 81 -28.68 6.78 6.63
C SER A 81 -29.17 5.94 5.44
N ASP A 82 -29.84 4.82 5.72
CA ASP A 82 -30.37 3.92 4.70
C ASP A 82 -31.75 4.33 4.20
N HIS A 83 -32.53 5.00 5.05
CA HIS A 83 -33.91 5.40 4.83
C HIS A 83 -34.05 6.92 5.00
N PRO A 84 -33.55 7.69 4.01
CA PRO A 84 -33.38 9.13 4.17
C PRO A 84 -34.69 9.91 4.03
N ASP A 85 -35.82 9.27 3.72
CA ASP A 85 -37.12 9.90 3.49
C ASP A 85 -38.21 9.21 4.34
N ILE A 86 -39.34 9.89 4.53
CA ILE A 86 -40.41 9.42 5.42
C ILE A 86 -40.99 8.09 4.93
N GLU A 87 -41.17 7.91 3.61
CA GLU A 87 -41.73 6.68 3.05
C GLU A 87 -40.83 5.47 3.32
N SER A 88 -39.54 5.59 2.98
CA SER A 88 -38.58 4.52 3.19
C SER A 88 -38.34 4.22 4.67
N LEU A 89 -38.36 5.24 5.54
CA LEU A 89 -38.22 5.10 6.98
C LEU A 89 -39.43 4.39 7.61
N THR A 90 -40.63 4.75 7.18
CA THR A 90 -41.88 4.09 7.62
C THR A 90 -41.88 2.61 7.24
N LEU A 91 -41.46 2.27 6.01
CA LEU A 91 -41.36 0.88 5.57
C LEU A 91 -40.33 0.10 6.39
N ALA A 92 -39.19 0.72 6.69
CA ALA A 92 -38.14 0.15 7.53
C ALA A 92 -38.66 -0.23 8.92
N LEU A 93 -39.25 0.74 9.62
CA LEU A 93 -39.76 0.57 10.98
C LEU A 93 -40.81 -0.55 11.09
N ARG A 94 -41.49 -0.86 9.99
CA ARG A 94 -42.48 -1.95 9.89
C ARG A 94 -41.89 -3.30 9.47
N GLY A 95 -40.57 -3.38 9.28
CA GLY A 95 -39.87 -4.58 8.81
C GLY A 95 -40.28 -5.01 7.39
N GLN A 96 -40.75 -4.07 6.57
CA GLN A 96 -41.12 -4.33 5.18
C GLN A 96 -39.92 -4.15 4.26
N GLU A 97 -39.81 -5.00 3.22
CA GLU A 97 -38.76 -4.85 2.21
C GLU A 97 -38.93 -3.51 1.48
N ILE A 98 -37.88 -2.70 1.50
CA ILE A 98 -37.72 -1.56 0.59
C ILE A 98 -37.57 -2.15 -0.82
N GLY A 99 -38.03 -1.43 -1.85
CA GLY A 99 -37.93 -1.90 -3.24
C GLY A 99 -36.53 -2.37 -3.67
N ASP A 100 -36.46 -3.12 -4.76
CA ASP A 100 -35.22 -3.73 -5.24
C ASP A 100 -34.17 -2.68 -5.67
N ASP A 101 -33.12 -2.49 -4.86
CA ASP A 101 -31.99 -1.58 -5.15
C ASP A 101 -31.28 -1.95 -6.46
N ARG A 102 -31.24 -3.24 -6.80
CA ARG A 102 -30.65 -3.70 -8.06
C ARG A 102 -31.45 -3.20 -9.26
N ALA A 103 -32.78 -3.33 -9.21
CA ALA A 103 -33.66 -2.82 -10.25
C ALA A 103 -33.56 -1.28 -10.37
N LEU A 104 -33.45 -0.59 -9.23
CA LEU A 104 -33.24 0.85 -9.18
C LEU A 104 -31.92 1.26 -9.86
N MET A 105 -30.80 0.66 -9.46
CA MET A 105 -29.48 0.91 -10.07
C MET A 105 -29.47 0.58 -11.56
N ALA A 106 -30.11 -0.51 -11.98
CA ALA A 106 -30.22 -0.88 -13.39
C ALA A 106 -30.99 0.18 -14.20
N ARG A 107 -32.11 0.68 -13.67
CA ARG A 107 -32.88 1.77 -14.29
C ARG A 107 -32.05 3.05 -14.39
N ASP A 108 -31.37 3.41 -13.31
CA ASP A 108 -30.61 4.65 -13.22
C ASP A 108 -29.29 4.60 -14.00
N SER A 109 -28.84 3.41 -14.42
CA SER A 109 -27.70 3.23 -15.34
C SER A 109 -28.04 3.55 -16.80
N VAL A 110 -29.32 3.80 -17.12
CA VAL A 110 -29.78 4.11 -18.48
C VAL A 110 -29.83 5.63 -18.67
N LEU A 111 -28.93 6.15 -19.51
CA LEU A 111 -28.91 7.57 -19.86
C LEU A 111 -30.16 7.97 -20.67
N PRO A 112 -30.94 8.99 -20.25
CA PRO A 112 -32.13 9.44 -20.98
C PRO A 112 -31.83 9.79 -22.45
N GLY A 113 -32.75 9.46 -23.36
CA GLY A 113 -32.51 9.55 -24.81
C GLY A 113 -32.31 10.98 -25.35
N ASP A 114 -32.77 11.99 -24.62
CA ASP A 114 -32.56 13.42 -24.89
C ASP A 114 -31.13 13.88 -24.58
N VAL A 115 -30.40 13.17 -23.71
CA VAL A 115 -29.02 13.50 -23.35
C VAL A 115 -28.08 12.96 -24.42
N ARG A 116 -27.85 13.78 -25.45
CA ARG A 116 -26.92 13.53 -26.54
C ARG A 116 -26.50 14.85 -27.18
N PRO A 117 -25.25 14.99 -27.64
CA PRO A 117 -24.84 16.19 -28.34
C PRO A 117 -25.47 16.25 -29.74
N SER A 118 -25.71 17.45 -30.27
CA SER A 118 -26.26 17.63 -31.63
C SER A 118 -25.27 17.21 -32.72
N VAL A 119 -23.98 17.31 -32.44
CA VAL A 119 -22.86 16.87 -33.28
C VAL A 119 -21.80 16.29 -32.33
N ALA A 120 -21.07 15.26 -32.74
CA ALA A 120 -19.96 14.74 -31.92
C ALA A 120 -19.00 15.88 -31.54
N HIS A 121 -18.68 15.99 -30.24
CA HIS A 121 -17.84 17.07 -29.74
C HIS A 121 -16.37 16.79 -30.00
N THR A 122 -15.71 17.73 -30.64
CA THR A 122 -14.25 17.84 -30.64
C THR A 122 -13.86 18.94 -29.64
N PRO A 123 -13.17 18.61 -28.53
CA PRO A 123 -12.76 19.59 -27.54
C PRO A 123 -11.94 20.72 -28.17
N SER A 124 -12.09 21.94 -27.66
CA SER A 124 -11.22 23.06 -28.03
C SER A 124 -9.97 23.06 -27.18
N GLU A 125 -8.80 23.07 -27.82
CA GLU A 125 -7.54 23.35 -27.14
C GLU A 125 -7.02 24.76 -27.50
N PRO A 126 -6.65 25.60 -26.52
CA PRO A 126 -6.84 25.41 -25.07
C PRO A 126 -8.30 25.70 -24.64
N ALA A 127 -8.77 25.03 -23.58
CA ALA A 127 -10.03 25.36 -22.93
C ALA A 127 -9.90 26.74 -22.24
N GLY A 128 -10.73 27.71 -22.61
CA GLY A 128 -10.69 29.06 -22.04
C GLY A 128 -11.55 29.21 -20.78
N ARG A 129 -12.63 28.44 -20.68
CA ARG A 129 -13.56 28.44 -19.54
C ARG A 129 -13.92 27.02 -19.12
N VAL A 130 -13.71 26.73 -17.84
CA VAL A 130 -13.88 25.41 -17.25
C VAL A 130 -14.89 25.48 -16.11
N LEU A 131 -15.89 24.59 -16.11
CA LEU A 131 -16.78 24.42 -14.96
C LEU A 131 -16.20 23.33 -14.04
N VAL A 132 -16.00 23.67 -12.76
CA VAL A 132 -15.60 22.74 -11.71
C VAL A 132 -16.77 22.58 -10.73
N THR A 133 -17.13 21.34 -10.45
CA THR A 133 -18.04 20.99 -9.35
C THR A 133 -17.25 20.40 -8.19
N GLY A 134 -17.76 20.54 -6.97
CA GLY A 134 -17.01 20.13 -5.77
C GLY A 134 -15.93 21.12 -5.35
N ALA A 135 -16.00 22.38 -5.80
CA ALA A 135 -15.05 23.45 -5.50
C ALA A 135 -14.82 23.74 -4.00
N THR A 136 -15.75 23.28 -3.15
CA THR A 136 -15.68 23.40 -1.67
C THR A 136 -15.21 22.12 -0.97
N GLY A 137 -14.84 21.08 -1.73
CA GLY A 137 -14.26 19.84 -1.23
C GLY A 137 -12.74 19.79 -1.35
N PHE A 138 -12.15 18.69 -0.86
CA PHE A 138 -10.69 18.49 -0.80
C PHE A 138 -10.04 18.45 -2.19
N LEU A 139 -10.39 17.47 -3.04
CA LEU A 139 -9.87 17.39 -4.40
C LEU A 139 -10.22 18.62 -5.24
N GLY A 140 -11.41 19.20 -5.02
CA GLY A 140 -11.87 20.38 -5.77
C GLY A 140 -10.97 21.59 -5.61
N ALA A 141 -10.44 21.84 -4.40
CA ALA A 141 -9.48 22.94 -4.17
C ALA A 141 -8.22 22.77 -5.04
N HIS A 142 -7.63 21.57 -5.03
CA HIS A 142 -6.43 21.25 -5.81
C HIS A 142 -6.71 21.18 -7.32
N LEU A 143 -7.92 20.79 -7.73
CA LEU A 143 -8.32 20.83 -9.15
C LEU A 143 -8.44 22.26 -9.67
N ILE A 144 -8.94 23.20 -8.87
CA ILE A 144 -9.01 24.62 -9.27
C ILE A 144 -7.60 25.18 -9.48
N ASP A 145 -6.70 24.93 -8.53
CA ASP A 145 -5.28 25.26 -8.66
C ASP A 145 -4.68 24.66 -9.94
N ALA A 146 -4.78 23.34 -10.10
CA ALA A 146 -4.24 22.62 -11.26
C ALA A 146 -4.80 23.13 -12.59
N VAL A 147 -6.12 23.39 -12.69
CA VAL A 147 -6.73 23.95 -13.90
C VAL A 147 -6.15 25.33 -14.20
N ILE A 148 -6.09 26.23 -13.22
CA ILE A 148 -5.59 27.59 -13.43
C ILE A 148 -4.10 27.58 -13.82
N THR A 149 -3.27 26.77 -13.15
CA THR A 149 -1.81 26.74 -13.33
C THR A 149 -1.35 25.97 -14.56
N GLU A 150 -2.01 24.86 -14.90
CA GLU A 150 -1.60 23.98 -16.02
C GLU A 150 -2.23 24.39 -17.36
N THR A 151 -3.33 25.15 -17.35
CA THR A 151 -4.07 25.50 -18.57
C THR A 151 -4.22 27.00 -18.81
N GLY A 152 -4.19 27.83 -17.76
CA GLY A 152 -4.52 29.24 -17.89
C GLY A 152 -6.02 29.54 -18.10
N ALA A 153 -6.91 28.56 -17.91
CA ALA A 153 -8.35 28.73 -18.05
C ALA A 153 -9.00 29.53 -16.91
N ASN A 154 -10.12 30.21 -17.18
CA ASN A 154 -11.00 30.72 -16.13
C ASN A 154 -11.89 29.59 -15.60
N VAL A 155 -12.18 29.63 -14.30
CA VAL A 155 -12.92 28.58 -13.59
C VAL A 155 -14.25 29.11 -13.11
N TRP A 156 -15.32 28.46 -13.56
CA TRP A 156 -16.65 28.56 -12.97
C TRP A 156 -16.81 27.50 -11.90
N CYS A 157 -17.15 27.91 -10.68
CA CYS A 157 -17.36 27.02 -9.55
C CYS A 157 -18.86 26.89 -9.26
N LEU A 158 -19.45 25.73 -9.51
CA LEU A 158 -20.83 25.45 -9.10
C LEU A 158 -20.87 25.23 -7.58
N VAL A 159 -21.55 26.11 -6.85
CA VAL A 159 -21.61 26.09 -5.37
C VAL A 159 -23.00 26.44 -4.84
N ARG A 160 -23.31 25.91 -3.65
CA ARG A 160 -24.51 26.27 -2.89
C ARG A 160 -24.32 27.64 -2.21
N GLY A 161 -25.38 28.41 -2.10
CA GLY A 161 -25.37 29.79 -1.54
C GLY A 161 -25.34 30.86 -2.63
N GLY A 162 -25.56 32.12 -2.23
CA GLY A 162 -25.47 33.27 -3.15
C GLY A 162 -24.04 33.52 -3.63
N GLU A 163 -23.84 34.42 -4.60
CA GLU A 163 -22.53 34.67 -5.24
C GLU A 163 -21.42 35.05 -4.23
N GLU A 164 -21.67 36.03 -3.35
CA GLU A 164 -20.69 36.47 -2.35
C GLU A 164 -20.34 35.36 -1.34
N GLU A 165 -21.37 34.63 -0.87
CA GLU A 165 -21.20 33.52 0.07
C GLU A 165 -20.44 32.35 -0.59
N GLY A 166 -20.80 32.02 -1.82
CA GLY A 166 -20.17 31.00 -2.64
C GLY A 166 -18.68 31.29 -2.83
N MET A 167 -18.35 32.52 -3.24
CA MET A 167 -16.95 32.92 -3.43
C MET A 167 -16.17 32.92 -2.12
N ALA A 168 -16.77 33.37 -1.02
CA ALA A 168 -16.14 33.30 0.30
C ALA A 168 -15.84 31.86 0.74
N ARG A 169 -16.76 30.92 0.47
CA ARG A 169 -16.57 29.49 0.76
C ARG A 169 -15.48 28.86 -0.09
N VAL A 170 -15.47 29.13 -1.41
CA VAL A 170 -14.42 28.64 -2.31
C VAL A 170 -13.06 29.19 -1.89
N ARG A 171 -12.96 30.50 -1.66
CA ARG A 171 -11.72 31.13 -1.22
C ARG A 171 -11.22 30.54 0.10
N ARG A 172 -12.08 30.43 1.11
CA ARG A 172 -11.73 29.79 2.39
C ARG A 172 -11.26 28.36 2.20
N ASN A 173 -11.90 27.62 1.29
CA ASN A 173 -11.50 26.25 0.95
C ASN A 173 -10.09 26.18 0.32
N LEU A 174 -9.77 27.09 -0.59
CA LEU A 174 -8.43 27.16 -1.19
C LEU A 174 -7.38 27.63 -0.17
N GLU A 175 -7.72 28.58 0.72
CA GLU A 175 -6.83 29.07 1.78
C GLU A 175 -6.51 27.97 2.80
N GLN A 176 -7.51 27.19 3.26
CA GLN A 176 -7.28 26.11 4.23
C GLN A 176 -6.39 24.99 3.67
N TYR A 177 -6.43 24.76 2.36
CA TYR A 177 -5.60 23.76 1.68
C TYR A 177 -4.29 24.36 1.13
N GLY A 178 -4.00 25.63 1.40
CA GLY A 178 -2.74 26.27 1.04
C GLY A 178 -2.53 26.49 -0.47
N VAL A 179 -3.61 26.44 -1.26
CA VAL A 179 -3.56 26.57 -2.72
C VAL A 179 -4.11 27.92 -3.22
N TRP A 180 -4.65 28.77 -2.33
CA TRP A 180 -5.09 30.11 -2.73
C TRP A 180 -3.92 31.01 -3.15
N SER A 181 -4.09 31.69 -4.29
CA SER A 181 -3.22 32.78 -4.73
C SER A 181 -4.06 34.01 -5.06
N SER A 182 -3.55 35.21 -4.75
CA SER A 182 -4.21 36.47 -5.11
C SER A 182 -4.43 36.62 -6.62
N SER A 183 -3.62 35.95 -7.44
CA SER A 183 -3.79 35.89 -8.90
C SER A 183 -5.08 35.18 -9.35
N PHE A 184 -5.71 34.40 -8.48
CA PHE A 184 -6.93 33.65 -8.80
C PHE A 184 -8.20 34.50 -8.74
N THR A 185 -8.14 35.67 -8.10
CA THR A 185 -9.31 36.55 -7.86
C THR A 185 -10.12 36.83 -9.12
N ASN A 186 -9.45 37.12 -10.25
CA ASN A 186 -10.12 37.42 -11.53
C ASN A 186 -10.29 36.19 -12.43
N ARG A 187 -9.97 35.00 -11.92
CA ARG A 187 -9.98 33.73 -12.65
C ARG A 187 -11.06 32.79 -12.15
N ILE A 188 -11.58 33.01 -10.95
CA ILE A 188 -12.63 32.21 -10.32
C ILE A 188 -13.92 33.04 -10.28
N GLU A 189 -14.99 32.47 -10.77
CA GLU A 189 -16.35 33.01 -10.66
C GLU A 189 -17.27 31.90 -10.14
N THR A 190 -18.10 32.21 -9.14
CA THR A 190 -19.02 31.24 -8.53
C THR A 190 -20.40 31.31 -9.15
N ILE A 191 -21.00 30.16 -9.40
CA ILE A 191 -22.36 30.04 -9.92
C ILE A 191 -23.20 29.29 -8.90
N GLN A 192 -24.31 29.89 -8.50
CA GLN A 192 -25.24 29.28 -7.57
C GLN A 192 -25.89 28.04 -8.21
N GLY A 193 -25.72 26.88 -7.58
CA GLY A 193 -26.36 25.65 -8.01
C GLY A 193 -26.19 24.51 -7.01
N ASP A 194 -26.98 23.47 -7.21
CA ASP A 194 -27.03 22.28 -6.36
C ASP A 194 -27.19 21.02 -7.22
N LEU A 195 -26.29 20.06 -7.05
CA LEU A 195 -26.27 18.80 -7.80
C LEU A 195 -27.50 17.92 -7.53
N SER A 196 -28.17 18.10 -6.39
CA SER A 196 -29.36 17.33 -6.02
C SER A 196 -30.65 17.83 -6.68
N ILE A 197 -30.61 18.99 -7.34
CA ILE A 197 -31.79 19.65 -7.92
C ILE A 197 -31.79 19.47 -9.45
N PRO A 198 -32.96 19.24 -10.08
CA PRO A 198 -33.08 19.24 -11.54
C PRO A 198 -32.46 20.48 -12.18
N ARG A 199 -31.80 20.31 -13.34
CA ARG A 199 -30.99 21.36 -13.99
C ARG A 199 -29.97 22.04 -13.08
N LEU A 200 -29.50 21.32 -12.06
CA LEU A 200 -28.51 21.78 -11.09
C LEU A 200 -28.99 22.98 -10.25
N GLY A 201 -30.31 23.23 -10.18
CA GLY A 201 -30.88 24.42 -9.55
C GLY A 201 -30.54 25.74 -10.26
N LEU A 202 -30.02 25.69 -11.49
CA LEU A 202 -29.60 26.87 -12.24
C LEU A 202 -30.80 27.67 -12.75
N SER A 203 -30.65 28.99 -12.77
CA SER A 203 -31.57 29.87 -13.50
C SER A 203 -31.52 29.55 -15.00
N PRO A 204 -32.60 29.75 -15.78
CA PRO A 204 -32.57 29.57 -17.23
C PRO A 204 -31.46 30.40 -17.91
N GLY A 205 -31.17 31.58 -17.37
CA GLY A 205 -30.10 32.46 -17.86
C GLY A 205 -28.70 31.89 -17.63
N ASP A 206 -28.41 31.42 -16.41
CA ASP A 206 -27.12 30.81 -16.08
C ASP A 206 -26.90 29.50 -16.83
N TYR A 207 -27.94 28.68 -16.95
CA TYR A 207 -27.87 27.44 -17.70
C TYR A 207 -27.48 27.72 -19.17
N ALA A 208 -28.15 28.68 -19.83
CA ALA A 208 -27.83 29.08 -21.20
C ALA A 208 -26.43 29.70 -21.32
N ARG A 209 -26.01 30.50 -20.33
CA ARG A 209 -24.68 31.13 -20.26
C ARG A 209 -23.57 30.10 -20.18
N ILE A 210 -23.73 29.07 -19.34
CA ILE A 210 -22.75 27.99 -19.19
C ILE A 210 -22.71 27.15 -20.47
N ALA A 211 -23.87 26.69 -20.97
CA ALA A 211 -23.95 25.90 -22.20
C ALA A 211 -23.30 26.64 -23.39
N GLY A 212 -23.52 27.95 -23.51
CA GLY A 212 -22.95 28.76 -24.58
C GLY A 212 -21.44 29.05 -24.46
N GLY A 213 -20.83 28.83 -23.29
CA GLY A 213 -19.49 29.33 -22.99
C GLY A 213 -18.50 28.35 -22.37
N VAL A 214 -18.93 27.17 -21.91
CA VAL A 214 -18.05 26.17 -21.27
C VAL A 214 -17.29 25.34 -22.30
N ASP A 215 -15.98 25.22 -22.11
CA ASP A 215 -15.11 24.40 -22.96
C ASP A 215 -14.81 23.03 -22.33
N ALA A 216 -14.83 22.93 -21.00
CA ALA A 216 -14.69 21.66 -20.28
C ALA A 216 -15.42 21.68 -18.93
N ILE A 217 -15.90 20.52 -18.49
CA ILE A 217 -16.52 20.30 -17.18
C ILE A 217 -15.69 19.26 -16.42
N TYR A 218 -15.15 19.64 -15.27
CA TYR A 218 -14.52 18.72 -14.31
C TYR A 218 -15.52 18.42 -13.20
N HIS A 219 -16.14 17.25 -13.28
CA HIS A 219 -17.12 16.81 -12.32
C HIS A 219 -16.46 16.05 -11.16
N ALA A 220 -16.09 16.78 -10.10
CA ALA A 220 -15.54 16.24 -8.86
C ALA A 220 -16.50 16.37 -7.65
N GLY A 221 -17.63 17.05 -7.82
CA GLY A 221 -18.66 17.14 -6.79
C GLY A 221 -19.34 15.78 -6.59
N ALA A 222 -19.34 15.30 -5.36
CA ALA A 222 -20.01 14.07 -4.96
C ALA A 222 -20.33 14.16 -3.46
N ASP A 223 -21.35 13.43 -3.06
CA ASP A 223 -21.59 13.06 -1.67
C ASP A 223 -20.78 11.79 -1.37
N VAL A 224 -19.84 11.88 -0.43
CA VAL A 224 -18.88 10.82 -0.10
C VAL A 224 -19.16 10.35 1.32
N ASP A 225 -19.75 9.17 1.44
CA ASP A 225 -20.16 8.61 2.72
C ASP A 225 -19.88 7.09 2.76
N TRP A 226 -19.35 6.62 3.88
CA TRP A 226 -18.91 5.23 4.08
C TRP A 226 -19.99 4.31 4.66
N VAL A 227 -21.15 4.87 5.02
CA VAL A 227 -22.25 4.18 5.70
C VAL A 227 -23.54 4.25 4.89
N ARG A 228 -23.83 5.38 4.23
CA ARG A 228 -25.09 5.60 3.51
C ARG A 228 -25.29 4.64 2.33
N SER A 229 -26.56 4.29 2.11
CA SER A 229 -27.00 3.45 1.00
C SER A 229 -26.87 4.14 -0.37
N TYR A 230 -27.00 3.35 -1.45
CA TYR A 230 -27.13 3.89 -2.80
C TYR A 230 -28.23 4.95 -2.90
N ARG A 231 -29.39 4.70 -2.29
CA ARG A 231 -30.56 5.61 -2.32
C ARG A 231 -30.24 6.97 -1.73
N GLY A 232 -29.56 7.02 -0.59
CA GLY A 232 -29.16 8.28 0.03
C GLY A 232 -28.22 9.10 -0.85
N LEU A 233 -27.35 8.44 -1.62
CA LEU A 233 -26.33 9.10 -2.43
C LEU A 233 -26.77 9.36 -3.88
N ARG A 234 -27.91 8.81 -4.29
CA ARG A 234 -28.39 8.77 -5.67
C ARG A 234 -28.56 10.16 -6.28
N ASP A 235 -29.21 11.08 -5.57
CA ASP A 235 -29.58 12.37 -6.16
C ASP A 235 -28.36 13.22 -6.50
N VAL A 236 -27.39 13.31 -5.59
CA VAL A 236 -26.14 14.05 -5.84
C VAL A 236 -25.25 13.32 -6.85
N ASN A 237 -25.01 12.02 -6.64
CA ASN A 237 -23.95 11.31 -7.38
C ASN A 237 -24.41 10.82 -8.75
N VAL A 238 -25.70 10.46 -8.91
CA VAL A 238 -26.22 9.88 -10.16
C VAL A 238 -27.05 10.91 -10.92
N ILE A 239 -28.05 11.52 -10.29
CA ILE A 239 -28.92 12.50 -10.95
C ILE A 239 -28.15 13.77 -11.27
N GLY A 240 -27.34 14.29 -10.34
CA GLY A 240 -26.44 15.41 -10.59
C GLY A 240 -25.48 15.16 -11.77
N THR A 241 -24.93 13.94 -11.88
CA THR A 241 -24.11 13.54 -13.04
C THR A 241 -24.92 13.58 -14.33
N CYS A 242 -26.15 13.06 -14.34
CA CYS A 242 -27.04 13.08 -15.51
C CYS A 242 -27.37 14.51 -15.96
N GLU A 243 -27.67 15.42 -15.03
CA GLU A 243 -27.96 16.83 -15.33
C GLU A 243 -26.74 17.57 -15.87
N LEU A 244 -25.54 17.28 -15.34
CA LEU A 244 -24.28 17.82 -15.86
C LEU A 244 -23.96 17.28 -17.27
N LEU A 245 -24.24 15.99 -17.55
CA LEU A 245 -24.13 15.43 -18.89
C LEU A 245 -25.13 16.08 -19.86
N ARG A 246 -26.35 16.42 -19.42
CA ARG A 246 -27.32 17.17 -20.22
C ARG A 246 -26.77 18.55 -20.58
N LEU A 247 -26.24 19.28 -19.59
CA LEU A 247 -25.58 20.57 -19.81
C LEU A 247 -24.39 20.46 -20.77
N ALA A 248 -23.57 19.42 -20.62
CA ALA A 248 -22.42 19.16 -21.47
C ALA A 248 -22.81 18.87 -22.93
N CYS A 249 -23.91 18.15 -23.15
CA CYS A 249 -24.46 17.86 -24.47
C CYS A 249 -25.08 19.09 -25.15
N GLU A 250 -25.61 20.04 -24.38
CA GLU A 250 -26.11 21.32 -24.90
C GLU A 250 -24.98 22.31 -25.23
N ALA A 251 -23.82 22.16 -24.59
CA ALA A 251 -22.64 22.94 -24.92
C ALA A 251 -22.11 22.59 -26.31
N ARG A 252 -21.46 23.55 -26.98
CA ARG A 252 -21.06 23.35 -28.40
C ARG A 252 -19.93 22.34 -28.60
N ARG A 253 -19.03 22.22 -27.61
CA ARG A 253 -17.75 21.50 -27.75
C ARG A 253 -17.16 21.06 -26.40
N ALA A 254 -17.98 20.97 -25.36
CA ALA A 254 -17.47 20.73 -24.01
C ALA A 254 -16.89 19.31 -23.88
N ALA A 255 -15.70 19.21 -23.31
CA ALA A 255 -15.18 17.95 -22.77
C ALA A 255 -15.74 17.71 -21.35
N PHE A 256 -16.01 16.45 -21.03
CA PHE A 256 -16.56 16.05 -19.75
C PHE A 256 -15.61 15.10 -19.01
N HIS A 257 -14.98 15.60 -17.96
CA HIS A 257 -14.04 14.84 -17.13
C HIS A 257 -14.73 14.45 -15.83
N PHE A 258 -15.06 13.18 -15.69
CA PHE A 258 -15.73 12.62 -14.52
C PHE A 258 -14.72 12.07 -13.53
N VAL A 259 -14.70 12.61 -12.31
CA VAL A 259 -13.95 12.02 -11.20
C VAL A 259 -14.80 10.93 -10.56
N SER A 260 -14.46 9.68 -10.86
CA SER A 260 -15.02 8.47 -10.26
C SER A 260 -14.21 8.06 -9.01
N SER A 261 -14.06 6.76 -8.75
CA SER A 261 -13.31 6.19 -7.63
C SER A 261 -12.84 4.78 -7.96
N LEU A 262 -11.68 4.35 -7.47
CA LEU A 262 -11.24 2.95 -7.55
C LEU A 262 -12.14 1.99 -6.75
N SER A 263 -12.96 2.52 -5.84
CA SER A 263 -13.94 1.70 -5.10
C SER A 263 -14.93 0.95 -6.00
N VAL A 264 -15.17 1.41 -7.23
CA VAL A 264 -16.02 0.72 -8.22
C VAL A 264 -15.43 -0.60 -8.72
N CYS A 265 -14.13 -0.82 -8.49
CA CYS A 265 -13.41 -2.01 -8.94
C CYS A 265 -13.40 -3.15 -7.91
N TYR A 266 -13.95 -2.93 -6.71
CA TYR A 266 -13.85 -3.86 -5.57
C TYR A 266 -15.20 -4.53 -5.26
N ALA A 267 -15.79 -5.18 -6.26
CA ALA A 267 -17.00 -5.97 -6.08
C ALA A 267 -16.69 -7.32 -5.42
N THR A 268 -17.55 -7.75 -4.51
CA THR A 268 -17.47 -9.10 -3.93
C THR A 268 -17.76 -10.14 -5.00
N ASP A 269 -16.96 -11.20 -5.07
CA ASP A 269 -17.03 -12.20 -6.14
C ASP A 269 -17.00 -11.58 -7.56
N GLY A 270 -16.28 -10.46 -7.69
CA GLY A 270 -15.97 -9.82 -8.95
C GLY A 270 -14.86 -10.53 -9.73
N PRO A 271 -14.40 -9.95 -10.85
CA PRO A 271 -13.23 -10.44 -11.57
C PRO A 271 -12.00 -10.47 -10.65
N SER A 272 -11.09 -11.42 -10.85
CA SER A 272 -9.84 -11.49 -10.07
C SER A 272 -8.91 -10.30 -10.32
N SER A 273 -9.03 -9.68 -11.50
CA SER A 273 -8.33 -8.46 -11.89
C SER A 273 -9.29 -7.53 -12.65
N VAL A 274 -9.17 -6.23 -12.41
CA VAL A 274 -9.95 -5.18 -13.08
C VAL A 274 -8.99 -4.17 -13.68
N GLY A 275 -9.06 -3.98 -14.99
CA GLY A 275 -8.27 -3.02 -15.74
C GLY A 275 -8.97 -1.70 -16.02
N GLU A 276 -8.22 -0.78 -16.61
CA GLU A 276 -8.70 0.57 -16.86
C GLU A 276 -9.91 0.63 -17.79
N GLN A 277 -10.04 -0.30 -18.74
CA GLN A 277 -11.13 -0.32 -19.71
C GLN A 277 -12.33 -1.18 -19.30
N ASP A 278 -12.26 -1.85 -18.15
CA ASP A 278 -13.32 -2.75 -17.69
C ASP A 278 -14.54 -1.98 -17.17
N ASP A 279 -15.71 -2.42 -17.62
CA ASP A 279 -17.01 -1.93 -17.15
C ASP A 279 -17.49 -2.79 -15.97
N MET A 280 -17.61 -2.15 -14.81
CA MET A 280 -18.01 -2.80 -13.56
C MET A 280 -19.52 -2.77 -13.31
N GLN A 281 -20.31 -2.19 -14.21
CA GLN A 281 -21.78 -2.16 -14.11
C GLN A 281 -22.42 -3.55 -13.84
N PRO A 282 -21.96 -4.66 -14.46
CA PRO A 282 -22.53 -5.99 -14.20
C PRO A 282 -22.31 -6.51 -12.76
N PHE A 283 -21.47 -5.84 -11.99
CA PHE A 283 -21.11 -6.18 -10.62
C PHE A 283 -21.60 -5.13 -9.61
N VAL A 284 -22.39 -4.14 -10.04
CA VAL A 284 -22.79 -3.00 -9.20
C VAL A 284 -23.54 -3.43 -7.93
N ASP A 285 -24.38 -4.46 -8.01
CA ASP A 285 -25.14 -5.02 -6.89
C ASP A 285 -24.27 -5.77 -5.87
N ARG A 286 -23.01 -6.04 -6.22
CA ARG A 286 -22.01 -6.70 -5.38
C ARG A 286 -20.93 -5.74 -4.85
N LEU A 287 -21.09 -4.44 -5.08
CA LEU A 287 -20.22 -3.44 -4.45
C LEU A 287 -20.65 -3.24 -2.98
N PRO A 288 -19.75 -3.38 -2.00
CA PRO A 288 -20.11 -3.30 -0.57
C PRO A 288 -20.62 -1.93 -0.11
N LEU A 289 -20.22 -0.86 -0.78
CA LEU A 289 -20.51 0.53 -0.40
C LEU A 289 -21.55 1.17 -1.31
N GLY A 290 -22.55 1.84 -0.73
CA GLY A 290 -23.50 2.68 -1.47
C GLY A 290 -22.81 3.77 -2.29
N TYR A 291 -21.72 4.34 -1.76
CA TYR A 291 -20.88 5.27 -2.51
C TYR A 291 -20.31 4.63 -3.78
N ALA A 292 -19.69 3.45 -3.68
CA ALA A 292 -19.13 2.74 -4.84
C ALA A 292 -20.22 2.40 -5.86
N GLN A 293 -21.39 1.96 -5.41
CA GLN A 293 -22.56 1.71 -6.25
C GLN A 293 -22.96 2.97 -7.02
N SER A 294 -23.10 4.12 -6.33
CA SER A 294 -23.48 5.39 -6.95
C SER A 294 -22.48 5.87 -8.01
N LYS A 295 -21.17 5.72 -7.76
CA LYS A 295 -20.12 6.06 -8.73
C LYS A 295 -20.13 5.11 -9.92
N CYS A 296 -20.37 3.82 -9.71
CA CYS A 296 -20.47 2.83 -10.79
C CYS A 296 -21.66 3.12 -11.72
N VAL A 297 -22.84 3.43 -11.18
CA VAL A 297 -24.01 3.84 -11.98
C VAL A 297 -23.72 5.13 -12.75
N ALA A 298 -23.11 6.13 -12.11
CA ALA A 298 -22.72 7.38 -12.77
C ALA A 298 -21.70 7.15 -13.91
N GLU A 299 -20.75 6.21 -13.75
CA GLU A 299 -19.86 5.82 -14.85
C GLU A 299 -20.62 5.25 -16.06
N SER A 300 -21.67 4.44 -15.84
CA SER A 300 -22.50 3.93 -16.94
C SER A 300 -23.12 5.06 -17.75
N LEU A 301 -23.61 6.11 -17.08
CA LEU A 301 -24.14 7.31 -17.73
C LEU A 301 -23.07 8.04 -18.56
N VAL A 302 -21.87 8.22 -17.99
CA VAL A 302 -20.74 8.90 -18.65
C VAL A 302 -20.27 8.10 -19.87
N ARG A 303 -20.11 6.79 -19.74
CA ARG A 303 -19.72 5.90 -20.86
C ARG A 303 -20.74 5.96 -21.99
N GLU A 304 -22.02 5.94 -21.65
CA GLU A 304 -23.09 6.03 -22.64
C GLU A 304 -23.12 7.41 -23.33
N ALA A 305 -22.90 8.50 -22.61
CA ALA A 305 -22.74 9.82 -23.21
C ALA A 305 -21.53 9.86 -24.17
N GLY A 306 -20.42 9.21 -23.80
CA GLY A 306 -19.25 9.00 -24.65
C GLY A 306 -19.59 8.29 -25.96
N ARG A 307 -20.32 7.17 -25.89
CA ARG A 307 -20.80 6.43 -27.08
C ARG A 307 -21.70 7.28 -27.97
N ARG A 308 -22.46 8.22 -27.39
CA ARG A 308 -23.33 9.17 -28.12
C ARG A 308 -22.57 10.35 -28.73
N GLY A 309 -21.26 10.43 -28.55
CA GLY A 309 -20.39 11.44 -29.18
C GLY A 309 -20.00 12.62 -28.29
N LEU A 310 -20.32 12.58 -26.98
CA LEU A 310 -19.76 13.55 -26.03
C LEU A 310 -18.29 13.17 -25.75
N SER A 311 -17.37 14.13 -25.74
CA SER A 311 -16.00 13.86 -25.33
C SER A 311 -15.97 13.63 -23.82
N THR A 312 -15.72 12.39 -23.40
CA THR A 312 -15.79 11.98 -21.98
C THR A 312 -14.49 11.34 -21.53
N THR A 313 -14.13 11.53 -20.26
CA THR A 313 -13.00 10.85 -19.61
C THR A 313 -13.37 10.49 -18.18
N ILE A 314 -12.97 9.31 -17.72
CA ILE A 314 -13.20 8.83 -16.36
C ILE A 314 -11.87 8.78 -15.59
N HIS A 315 -11.85 9.38 -14.42
CA HIS A 315 -10.71 9.43 -13.52
C HIS A 315 -11.05 8.69 -12.24
N ARG A 316 -10.44 7.53 -11.97
CA ARG A 316 -10.68 6.72 -10.76
C ARG A 316 -9.49 6.89 -9.79
N PRO A 317 -9.52 7.86 -8.85
CA PRO A 317 -8.56 7.90 -7.75
C PRO A 317 -8.89 6.86 -6.67
N SER A 318 -7.87 6.42 -5.92
CA SER A 318 -8.09 5.76 -4.62
C SER A 318 -8.38 6.80 -3.53
N ILE A 319 -8.29 6.40 -2.26
CA ILE A 319 -8.39 7.30 -1.11
C ILE A 319 -7.27 8.35 -1.23
N LEU A 320 -7.61 9.64 -1.22
CA LEU A 320 -6.60 10.69 -1.40
C LEU A 320 -5.87 10.99 -0.09
N ALA A 321 -4.53 11.01 -0.15
CA ALA A 321 -3.71 11.49 0.95
C ALA A 321 -3.55 13.02 0.89
N GLY A 322 -2.87 13.57 1.91
CA GLY A 322 -2.50 14.98 1.95
C GLY A 322 -1.62 15.43 0.77
N ASP A 323 -1.49 16.74 0.61
CA ASP A 323 -0.58 17.34 -0.36
C ASP A 323 0.86 16.87 -0.11
N SER A 324 1.51 16.42 -1.17
CA SER A 324 2.83 15.77 -1.09
C SER A 324 3.93 16.65 -0.51
N ARG A 325 3.78 17.98 -0.49
CA ARG A 325 4.83 18.92 -0.05
C ARG A 325 4.54 19.53 1.30
N SER A 326 3.31 19.94 1.52
CA SER A 326 2.85 20.62 2.74
C SER A 326 2.27 19.66 3.77
N GLY A 327 1.89 18.45 3.36
CA GLY A 327 1.21 17.46 4.18
C GLY A 327 -0.25 17.78 4.50
N VAL A 328 -0.80 18.89 4.00
CA VAL A 328 -2.17 19.31 4.31
C VAL A 328 -3.17 18.32 3.70
N SER A 329 -4.03 17.76 4.55
CA SER A 329 -5.05 16.77 4.18
C SER A 329 -6.45 17.17 4.65
N ASN A 330 -7.46 16.39 4.25
CA ASN A 330 -8.80 16.47 4.80
C ASN A 330 -8.84 15.85 6.21
N PRO A 331 -9.06 16.62 7.29
CA PRO A 331 -9.05 16.09 8.65
C PRO A 331 -10.25 15.17 8.96
N ASP A 332 -11.29 15.22 8.13
CA ASP A 332 -12.56 14.51 8.34
C ASP A 332 -12.71 13.28 7.43
N ASP A 333 -11.63 12.86 6.75
CA ASP A 333 -11.65 11.67 5.90
C ASP A 333 -11.52 10.36 6.68
N LEU A 334 -11.73 9.23 5.98
CA LEU A 334 -11.64 7.88 6.55
C LEU A 334 -10.26 7.60 7.16
N LEU A 335 -9.17 8.03 6.51
CA LEU A 335 -7.82 7.75 6.96
C LEU A 335 -7.51 8.52 8.25
N ALA A 336 -7.85 9.81 8.30
CA ALA A 336 -7.71 10.66 9.47
C ALA A 336 -8.54 10.12 10.65
N ALA A 337 -9.80 9.75 10.42
CA ALA A 337 -10.67 9.16 11.43
C ALA A 337 -10.10 7.83 11.95
N MET A 338 -9.58 6.97 11.06
CA MET A 338 -8.94 5.71 11.41
C MET A 338 -7.69 5.90 12.26
N LEU A 339 -6.79 6.78 11.86
CA LEU A 339 -5.56 7.08 12.60
C LEU A 339 -5.90 7.66 13.99
N LYS A 340 -6.75 8.69 14.03
CA LYS A 340 -7.20 9.34 15.27
C LYS A 340 -7.89 8.35 16.21
N GLY A 341 -8.76 7.50 15.66
CA GLY A 341 -9.47 6.44 16.37
C GLY A 341 -8.55 5.40 16.99
N CYS A 342 -7.63 4.85 16.20
CA CYS A 342 -6.71 3.82 16.67
C CYS A 342 -5.75 4.35 17.73
N ILE A 343 -5.27 5.60 17.57
CA ILE A 343 -4.43 6.28 18.57
C ILE A 343 -5.22 6.53 19.86
N HIS A 344 -6.46 7.03 19.75
CA HIS A 344 -7.33 7.28 20.90
C HIS A 344 -7.64 5.99 21.68
N MET A 345 -7.94 4.90 20.98
CA MET A 345 -8.21 3.59 21.59
C MET A 345 -6.95 2.85 22.04
N ALA A 346 -5.75 3.35 21.72
CA ALA A 346 -4.48 2.64 21.86
C ALA A 346 -4.51 1.22 21.24
N ALA A 347 -5.32 1.03 20.19
CA ALA A 347 -5.53 -0.26 19.54
C ALA A 347 -5.96 -0.10 18.07
N ALA A 348 -5.38 -0.90 17.19
CA ALA A 348 -5.71 -0.97 15.77
C ALA A 348 -6.26 -2.36 15.39
N PRO A 349 -7.17 -2.45 14.41
CA PRO A 349 -7.68 -3.73 13.94
C PRO A 349 -6.63 -4.44 13.08
N ASP A 350 -6.47 -5.74 13.31
CA ASP A 350 -5.65 -6.62 12.48
C ASP A 350 -6.41 -7.05 11.23
N LEU A 351 -6.27 -6.28 10.15
CA LEU A 351 -6.88 -6.53 8.85
C LEU A 351 -5.84 -6.54 7.73
N ASP A 352 -6.11 -7.36 6.72
CA ASP A 352 -5.30 -7.50 5.50
C ASP A 352 -5.67 -6.40 4.49
N TRP A 353 -5.23 -5.18 4.77
CA TRP A 353 -5.55 -3.99 3.99
C TRP A 353 -4.31 -3.33 3.40
N GLN A 354 -4.46 -2.74 2.22
CA GLN A 354 -3.51 -1.78 1.66
C GLN A 354 -4.04 -0.36 1.77
N ILE A 355 -3.25 0.51 2.40
CA ILE A 355 -3.40 1.96 2.38
C ILE A 355 -2.85 2.46 1.05
N ASP A 356 -3.72 2.44 0.05
CA ASP A 356 -3.50 3.02 -1.26
C ASP A 356 -3.91 4.49 -1.25
N ALA A 357 -2.94 5.38 -1.00
CA ALA A 357 -3.21 6.79 -0.80
C ALA A 357 -2.26 7.72 -1.58
N PRO A 358 -2.53 7.99 -2.88
CA PRO A 358 -1.76 8.95 -3.65
C PRO A 358 -2.04 10.38 -3.17
N PRO A 359 -1.05 11.29 -3.23
CA PRO A 359 -1.26 12.68 -2.84
C PRO A 359 -2.29 13.41 -3.71
N VAL A 360 -3.12 14.23 -3.09
CA VAL A 360 -4.18 15.00 -3.78
C VAL A 360 -3.63 15.93 -4.86
N ASP A 361 -2.48 16.57 -4.63
CA ASP A 361 -1.90 17.55 -5.53
C ASP A 361 -1.35 16.88 -6.80
N TYR A 362 -0.81 15.67 -6.65
CA TYR A 362 -0.44 14.82 -7.76
C TYR A 362 -1.67 14.43 -8.59
N VAL A 363 -2.71 13.89 -7.95
CA VAL A 363 -3.93 13.42 -8.64
C VAL A 363 -4.61 14.56 -9.39
N ALA A 364 -4.74 15.75 -8.78
CA ALA A 364 -5.34 16.91 -9.43
C ALA A 364 -4.58 17.33 -10.70
N ARG A 365 -3.25 17.42 -10.64
CA ARG A 365 -2.41 17.71 -11.83
C ARG A 365 -2.52 16.61 -12.87
N ALA A 366 -2.54 15.34 -12.45
CA ALA A 366 -2.65 14.21 -13.36
C ALA A 366 -4.00 14.20 -14.10
N ILE A 367 -5.10 14.51 -13.42
CA ILE A 367 -6.43 14.68 -14.03
C ILE A 367 -6.38 15.76 -15.12
N VAL A 368 -5.80 16.92 -14.84
CA VAL A 368 -5.76 18.06 -15.78
C VAL A 368 -4.79 17.86 -16.95
N ARG A 369 -3.70 17.10 -16.78
CA ARG A 369 -2.79 16.79 -17.90
C ARG A 369 -3.33 15.67 -18.77
N LEU A 370 -3.89 14.62 -18.16
CA LEU A 370 -4.43 13.47 -18.89
C LEU A 370 -5.78 13.75 -19.54
N SER A 371 -6.51 14.79 -19.11
CA SER A 371 -7.75 15.24 -19.76
C SER A 371 -7.56 15.65 -21.23
N LYS A 372 -6.33 16.04 -21.62
CA LYS A 372 -5.95 16.36 -23.01
C LYS A 372 -5.84 15.12 -23.90
N ARG A 373 -5.78 13.93 -23.31
CA ARG A 373 -5.60 12.65 -24.02
C ARG A 373 -6.94 11.95 -24.26
N VAL A 374 -7.63 12.34 -25.34
CA VAL A 374 -8.87 11.68 -25.76
C VAL A 374 -8.57 10.63 -26.84
N THR A 375 -8.21 9.41 -26.41
CA THR A 375 -8.02 8.26 -27.32
C THR A 375 -9.09 7.20 -27.08
N GLY A 376 -10.06 7.08 -27.99
CA GLY A 376 -11.21 6.17 -27.86
C GLY A 376 -12.46 6.84 -27.27
N PRO A 377 -13.57 6.09 -27.10
CA PRO A 377 -14.88 6.68 -26.75
C PRO A 377 -14.95 7.25 -25.33
N THR A 378 -14.29 6.63 -24.34
CA THR A 378 -14.20 7.13 -22.95
C THR A 378 -12.94 6.59 -22.27
N PRO A 379 -11.78 7.27 -22.41
CA PRO A 379 -10.58 6.89 -21.68
C PRO A 379 -10.85 6.86 -20.17
N THR A 380 -10.30 5.87 -19.49
CA THR A 380 -10.43 5.68 -18.05
C THR A 380 -9.03 5.53 -17.46
N PHE A 381 -8.76 6.23 -16.35
CA PHE A 381 -7.46 6.25 -15.68
C PHE A 381 -7.60 5.82 -14.22
N HIS A 382 -6.68 4.99 -13.73
CA HIS A 382 -6.62 4.49 -12.35
C HIS A 382 -5.47 5.18 -11.61
N PHE A 383 -5.79 6.11 -10.70
CA PHE A 383 -4.80 6.79 -9.87
C PHE A 383 -4.64 6.06 -8.54
N ALA A 384 -3.78 5.05 -8.54
CA ALA A 384 -3.26 4.40 -7.33
C ALA A 384 -1.92 5.04 -6.93
N ASN A 385 -1.53 4.89 -5.66
CA ASN A 385 -0.17 5.13 -5.21
C ASN A 385 0.75 4.04 -5.80
N PRO A 386 1.94 4.38 -6.34
CA PRO A 386 2.89 3.37 -6.82
C PRO A 386 3.43 2.47 -5.69
N ARG A 387 3.30 2.91 -4.44
CA ARG A 387 3.79 2.22 -3.25
C ARG A 387 2.74 2.27 -2.13
N PRO A 388 1.63 1.52 -2.25
CA PRO A 388 0.68 1.39 -1.15
C PRO A 388 1.35 0.69 0.04
N ARG A 389 0.83 0.92 1.25
CA ARG A 389 1.36 0.32 2.48
C ARG A 389 0.37 -0.64 3.09
N HIS A 390 0.85 -1.79 3.53
CA HIS A 390 0.00 -2.67 4.32
C HIS A 390 -0.40 -1.96 5.63
N TRP A 391 -1.65 -2.11 6.08
CA TRP A 391 -2.16 -1.43 7.27
C TRP A 391 -1.31 -1.70 8.53
N ARG A 392 -0.87 -2.95 8.69
CA ARG A 392 0.06 -3.34 9.77
C ARG A 392 1.41 -2.60 9.71
N GLU A 393 1.91 -2.25 8.51
CA GLU A 393 3.09 -1.37 8.36
C GLU A 393 2.81 0.02 8.90
N CYS A 394 1.62 0.57 8.62
CA CYS A 394 1.20 1.87 9.15
C CYS A 394 1.10 1.84 10.69
N VAL A 395 0.59 0.75 11.28
CA VAL A 395 0.53 0.57 12.73
C VAL A 395 1.92 0.45 13.35
N MET A 396 2.82 -0.30 12.72
CA MET A 396 4.22 -0.37 13.15
C MET A 396 4.87 1.02 13.10
N TRP A 397 4.67 1.75 12.01
CA TRP A 397 5.19 3.11 11.84
C TRP A 397 4.63 4.07 12.91
N MET A 398 3.33 4.01 13.24
CA MET A 398 2.76 4.81 14.34
C MET A 398 3.46 4.57 15.68
N ASN A 399 3.83 3.31 15.96
CA ASN A 399 4.56 2.98 17.19
C ASN A 399 6.00 3.51 17.14
N LEU A 400 6.68 3.40 15.99
CA LEU A 400 8.02 3.97 15.78
C LEU A 400 8.02 5.50 15.89
N PHE A 401 6.97 6.17 15.42
CA PHE A 401 6.78 7.62 15.50
C PHE A 401 6.56 8.12 16.95
N GLY A 402 6.08 7.25 17.85
CA GLY A 402 5.97 7.54 19.28
C GLY A 402 4.57 7.39 19.89
N TYR A 403 3.61 6.84 19.14
CA TYR A 403 2.33 6.40 19.70
C TYR A 403 2.45 4.99 20.31
N ARG A 404 1.45 4.59 21.10
CA ARG A 404 1.34 3.23 21.64
C ARG A 404 0.05 2.61 21.12
N VAL A 405 0.14 1.84 20.04
CA VAL A 405 -1.02 1.24 19.37
C VAL A 405 -0.81 -0.25 19.24
N VAL A 406 -1.62 -1.04 19.96
CA VAL A 406 -1.55 -2.50 19.90
C VAL A 406 -2.39 -3.02 18.74
N LEU A 407 -1.84 -3.91 17.92
CA LEU A 407 -2.57 -4.58 16.86
C LEU A 407 -3.39 -5.74 17.46
N LEU A 408 -4.72 -5.64 17.43
CA LEU A 408 -5.63 -6.64 18.00
C LEU A 408 -6.31 -7.45 16.88
N PRO A 409 -6.57 -8.76 17.09
CA PRO A 409 -7.47 -9.51 16.22
C PRO A 409 -8.76 -8.73 15.97
N PHE A 410 -9.22 -8.70 14.72
CA PHE A 410 -10.30 -7.81 14.30
C PHE A 410 -11.55 -7.91 15.19
N GLU A 411 -11.95 -9.12 15.58
CA GLU A 411 -13.12 -9.32 16.45
C GLU A 411 -12.94 -8.70 17.84
N ALA A 412 -11.80 -8.92 18.49
CA ALA A 412 -11.50 -8.30 19.78
C ALA A 412 -11.43 -6.77 19.69
N TRP A 413 -10.96 -6.25 18.56
CA TRP A 413 -10.98 -4.80 18.30
C TRP A 413 -12.41 -4.27 18.10
N ARG A 414 -13.28 -5.01 17.38
CA ARG A 414 -14.70 -4.65 17.20
C ARG A 414 -15.45 -4.62 18.52
N GLU A 415 -15.23 -5.59 19.41
CA GLU A 415 -15.82 -5.60 20.75
C GLU A 415 -15.38 -4.35 21.54
N LYS A 416 -14.09 -4.00 21.49
CA LYS A 416 -13.56 -2.79 22.11
C LYS A 416 -14.20 -1.51 21.54
N LEU A 417 -14.37 -1.43 20.23
CA LEU A 417 -15.05 -0.31 19.56
C LEU A 417 -16.52 -0.23 20.00
N ALA A 418 -17.23 -1.36 20.00
CA ALA A 418 -18.63 -1.45 20.37
C ALA A 418 -18.87 -0.93 21.80
N CYS A 419 -17.99 -1.25 22.75
CA CYS A 419 -18.09 -0.76 24.12
C CYS A 419 -17.61 0.70 24.31
N GLY A 420 -16.59 1.14 23.57
CA GLY A 420 -15.91 2.42 23.81
C GLY A 420 -16.40 3.62 22.98
N ALA A 421 -16.94 3.39 21.78
CA ALA A 421 -17.32 4.45 20.85
C ALA A 421 -18.83 4.79 20.90
N THR A 422 -19.40 4.91 22.11
CA THR A 422 -20.83 5.18 22.31
C THR A 422 -21.17 6.67 22.31
N SER A 423 -20.19 7.55 22.51
CA SER A 423 -20.36 9.01 22.45
C SER A 423 -20.04 9.55 21.05
N SER A 424 -20.78 10.56 20.61
CA SER A 424 -20.50 11.34 19.40
C SER A 424 -19.14 12.05 19.42
N HIS A 425 -18.52 12.23 20.59
CA HIS A 425 -17.17 12.76 20.72
C HIS A 425 -16.06 11.75 20.40
N HIS A 426 -16.39 10.46 20.29
CA HIS A 426 -15.39 9.44 19.95
C HIS A 426 -15.00 9.55 18.47
N PRO A 427 -13.70 9.57 18.11
CA PRO A 427 -13.25 9.77 16.72
C PRO A 427 -13.82 8.79 15.69
N LEU A 428 -14.11 7.56 16.10
CA LEU A 428 -14.69 6.51 15.24
C LEU A 428 -16.21 6.40 15.32
N HIS A 429 -16.90 7.29 16.04
CA HIS A 429 -18.36 7.18 16.18
C HIS A 429 -19.06 7.17 14.81
N VAL A 430 -18.69 8.07 13.91
CA VAL A 430 -19.24 8.16 12.55
C VAL A 430 -18.93 6.94 11.66
N LEU A 431 -17.91 6.15 12.00
CA LEU A 431 -17.53 4.93 11.29
C LEU A 431 -17.96 3.66 12.02
N ARG A 432 -18.68 3.77 13.15
CA ARG A 432 -19.07 2.64 13.98
C ARG A 432 -19.87 1.62 13.18
N SER A 433 -20.86 2.07 12.42
CA SER A 433 -21.65 1.21 11.53
C SER A 433 -20.80 0.55 10.44
N PHE A 434 -19.80 1.24 9.88
CA PHE A 434 -18.87 0.65 8.91
C PHE A 434 -18.14 -0.56 9.52
N PHE A 435 -17.74 -0.51 10.80
CA PHE A 435 -17.02 -1.58 11.48
C PHE A 435 -17.87 -2.67 12.12
N LEU A 436 -19.08 -2.33 12.56
CA LEU A 436 -19.90 -3.24 13.37
C LEU A 436 -20.99 -3.93 12.54
N ARG A 437 -21.52 -3.27 11.50
CA ARG A 437 -22.61 -3.82 10.69
C ARG A 437 -22.14 -5.03 9.90
N GLN A 438 -22.92 -6.10 9.97
CA GLN A 438 -22.68 -7.33 9.22
C GLN A 438 -23.61 -7.43 8.01
N HIS A 439 -23.08 -7.96 6.92
CA HIS A 439 -23.79 -8.40 5.72
C HIS A 439 -24.39 -9.80 5.95
N ALA A 440 -25.17 -10.31 4.99
CA ALA A 440 -25.91 -11.57 5.12
C ALA A 440 -25.00 -12.79 5.28
N ASP A 441 -23.78 -12.73 4.75
CA ASP A 441 -22.75 -13.76 4.91
C ASP A 441 -22.04 -13.70 6.29
N GLY A 442 -22.40 -12.73 7.12
CA GLY A 442 -21.83 -12.50 8.46
C GLY A 442 -20.56 -11.63 8.46
N SER A 443 -20.01 -11.29 7.30
CA SER A 443 -18.85 -10.40 7.20
C SER A 443 -19.24 -8.93 7.41
N THR A 444 -18.28 -8.12 7.81
CA THR A 444 -18.41 -6.66 7.87
C THR A 444 -17.85 -6.02 6.61
N THR A 445 -18.21 -4.75 6.32
CA THR A 445 -17.65 -4.01 5.19
C THR A 445 -16.11 -4.01 5.17
N PRO A 446 -15.40 -3.74 6.29
CA PRO A 446 -13.96 -3.91 6.42
C PRO A 446 -13.40 -5.23 5.87
N GLU A 447 -14.06 -6.34 6.18
CA GLU A 447 -13.60 -7.67 5.79
C GLU A 447 -13.73 -7.92 4.30
N LEU A 448 -14.74 -7.31 3.65
CA LEU A 448 -14.95 -7.39 2.20
C LEU A 448 -13.89 -6.64 1.41
N TYR A 449 -13.20 -5.67 2.02
CA TYR A 449 -12.08 -4.93 1.42
C TYR A 449 -10.71 -5.52 1.70
N GLN A 450 -10.62 -6.71 2.31
CA GLN A 450 -9.33 -7.39 2.48
C GLN A 450 -8.70 -7.74 1.13
N GLU A 451 -7.36 -7.69 1.04
CA GLU A 451 -6.63 -7.96 -0.21
C GLU A 451 -6.94 -9.35 -0.78
N THR A 452 -7.18 -10.32 0.09
CA THR A 452 -7.60 -11.68 -0.29
C THR A 452 -8.99 -11.78 -0.91
N ARG A 453 -9.85 -10.77 -0.73
CA ARG A 453 -11.24 -10.76 -1.22
C ARG A 453 -11.48 -9.76 -2.35
N LYS A 454 -10.67 -8.71 -2.47
CA LYS A 454 -10.84 -7.67 -3.50
C LYS A 454 -10.09 -8.01 -4.79
N SER A 455 -10.56 -7.44 -5.90
CA SER A 455 -9.91 -7.56 -7.20
C SER A 455 -8.55 -6.85 -7.24
N ARG A 456 -7.59 -7.44 -7.97
CA ARG A 456 -6.33 -6.76 -8.32
C ARG A 456 -6.59 -5.67 -9.36
N LEU A 457 -5.87 -4.56 -9.28
CA LEU A 457 -6.01 -3.46 -10.25
C LEU A 457 -4.88 -3.52 -11.29
N SER A 458 -5.23 -3.31 -12.57
CA SER A 458 -4.25 -2.91 -13.58
C SER A 458 -4.19 -1.38 -13.66
N VAL A 459 -2.98 -0.85 -13.60
CA VAL A 459 -2.68 0.59 -13.71
C VAL A 459 -1.69 0.89 -14.84
N GLY A 460 -1.37 -0.09 -15.67
CA GLY A 460 -0.27 -0.01 -16.64
C GLY A 460 -0.50 1.05 -17.72
N TRP A 461 -1.74 1.21 -18.18
CA TRP A 461 -2.09 2.24 -19.17
C TRP A 461 -1.94 3.64 -18.57
N THR A 462 -2.44 3.81 -17.35
CA THR A 462 -2.38 5.08 -16.62
C THR A 462 -0.93 5.47 -16.35
N ARG A 463 -0.11 4.54 -15.87
CA ARG A 463 1.33 4.76 -15.63
C ARG A 463 2.08 5.14 -16.90
N GLY A 464 1.79 4.48 -18.02
CA GLY A 464 2.38 4.83 -19.31
C GLY A 464 1.98 6.24 -19.76
N ALA A 465 0.73 6.64 -19.52
CA ALA A 465 0.25 7.97 -19.85
C ALA A 465 0.87 9.07 -18.96
N GLU A 466 0.96 8.82 -17.64
CA GLU A 466 1.61 9.69 -16.66
C GLU A 466 3.09 9.91 -17.00
N ALA A 467 3.82 8.84 -17.32
CA ALA A 467 5.22 8.93 -17.73
C ALA A 467 5.41 9.80 -18.98
N GLY A 468 4.49 9.70 -19.95
CA GLY A 468 4.49 10.54 -21.14
C GLY A 468 4.25 12.04 -20.87
N GLU A 469 3.67 12.40 -19.73
CA GLU A 469 3.46 13.78 -19.26
C GLU A 469 4.51 14.25 -18.23
N GLY A 470 5.52 13.41 -17.96
CA GLY A 470 6.53 13.66 -16.93
C GLY A 470 5.95 13.71 -15.50
N LEU A 471 4.81 13.03 -15.27
CA LEU A 471 4.18 12.94 -13.96
C LEU A 471 4.79 11.78 -13.17
N LEU A 472 5.24 12.08 -11.95
CA LEU A 472 5.77 11.10 -11.00
C LEU A 472 4.98 11.20 -9.71
N CYS A 473 4.25 10.14 -9.37
CA CYS A 473 3.57 10.03 -8.08
C CYS A 473 4.61 9.67 -7.01
N PRO A 474 4.77 10.44 -5.93
CA PRO A 474 5.63 10.03 -4.83
C PRO A 474 5.01 8.82 -4.12
N GLY A 475 5.86 7.89 -3.69
CA GLY A 475 5.44 6.75 -2.89
C GLY A 475 5.01 7.16 -1.47
N LEU A 476 4.23 6.31 -0.80
CA LEU A 476 3.92 6.50 0.62
C LEU A 476 5.10 6.01 1.49
N ASP A 477 6.20 6.75 1.48
CA ASP A 477 7.41 6.49 2.27
C ASP A 477 7.34 7.08 3.70
N ALA A 478 8.31 6.71 4.54
CA ALA A 478 8.40 7.13 5.92
C ALA A 478 8.50 8.66 6.06
N ASP A 479 9.20 9.34 5.15
CA ASP A 479 9.30 10.81 5.12
C ASP A 479 7.94 11.45 4.80
N THR A 480 7.19 10.87 3.88
CA THR A 480 5.83 11.31 3.51
C THR A 480 4.85 11.06 4.64
N LEU A 481 4.93 9.90 5.31
CA LEU A 481 4.14 9.60 6.50
C LEU A 481 4.46 10.58 7.64
N GLU A 482 5.74 10.87 7.92
CA GLU A 482 6.14 11.86 8.92
C GLU A 482 5.54 13.23 8.60
N ARG A 483 5.66 13.69 7.35
CA ARG A 483 5.09 14.97 6.90
C ARG A 483 3.58 15.04 7.14
N TYR A 484 2.84 13.97 6.86
CA TYR A 484 1.40 13.92 7.10
C TYR A 484 1.07 13.95 8.59
N PHE A 485 1.78 13.18 9.41
CA PHE A 485 1.57 13.14 10.85
C PHE A 485 1.93 14.46 11.54
N ASP A 486 3.04 15.08 11.15
CA ASP A 486 3.41 16.41 11.63
C ASP A 486 2.33 17.43 11.30
N ARG A 487 1.81 17.42 10.07
CA ARG A 487 0.72 18.31 9.71
C ARG A 487 -0.58 18.01 10.47
N TYR A 488 -0.89 16.74 10.72
CA TYR A 488 -2.04 16.38 11.55
C TYR A 488 -1.91 16.88 12.99
N ILE A 489 -0.71 16.84 13.57
CA ILE A 489 -0.43 17.35 14.92
C ILE A 489 -0.54 18.88 14.93
N GLU A 490 0.08 19.57 13.97
CA GLU A 490 0.02 21.03 13.84
C GLU A 490 -1.42 21.55 13.75
N ARG A 491 -2.30 20.81 13.05
CA ARG A 491 -3.73 21.15 12.90
C ARG A 491 -4.61 20.64 14.04
N GLY A 492 -4.05 19.96 15.05
CA GLY A 492 -4.80 19.41 16.18
C GLY A 492 -5.69 18.21 15.85
N VAL A 493 -5.48 17.56 14.72
CA VAL A 493 -6.21 16.33 14.33
C VAL A 493 -5.72 15.14 15.16
N LEU A 494 -4.40 15.05 15.34
CA LEU A 494 -3.74 14.04 16.18
C LEU A 494 -3.10 14.70 17.41
N PRO A 495 -3.08 14.02 18.57
CA PRO A 495 -2.35 14.50 19.73
C PRO A 495 -0.84 14.39 19.50
N ALA A 496 -0.04 15.25 20.14
CA ALA A 496 1.41 15.07 20.13
C ALA A 496 1.78 13.72 20.79
N PRO A 497 2.70 12.93 20.20
CA PRO A 497 3.09 11.63 20.76
C PRO A 497 3.83 11.77 22.09
N GLN A 498 3.58 10.85 23.03
CA GLN A 498 4.15 10.86 24.39
C GLN A 498 5.65 10.61 24.40
N HIS A 499 6.15 9.87 23.42
CA HIS A 499 7.55 9.47 23.30
C HIS A 499 8.06 9.71 21.89
N ARG A 500 7.91 10.95 21.39
CA ARG A 500 8.63 11.34 20.19
C ARG A 500 10.12 11.24 20.49
N ARG A 501 10.79 10.18 20.02
CA ARG A 501 12.22 10.27 19.82
C ARG A 501 12.36 11.28 18.69
N SER A 502 12.89 12.44 19.02
CA SER A 502 13.27 13.47 18.05
C SER A 502 13.86 12.85 16.78
N ALA A 503 13.08 12.75 15.72
CA ALA A 503 13.59 13.04 14.38
C ALA A 503 13.60 14.58 14.22
N THR A 504 14.01 15.32 15.26
CA THR A 504 14.14 16.77 15.12
C THR A 504 15.23 17.01 14.11
N GLN A 505 14.82 17.49 12.94
CA GLN A 505 15.54 18.52 12.19
C GLN A 505 17.06 18.31 12.11
N LEU A 506 17.50 17.09 11.85
CA LEU A 506 18.79 16.94 11.21
C LEU A 506 18.51 17.40 9.78
N HIS A 507 18.98 18.60 9.43
CA HIS A 507 19.44 18.80 8.06
C HIS A 507 20.42 17.66 7.83
N THR A 508 19.96 16.54 7.29
CA THR A 508 20.84 15.44 6.92
C THR A 508 21.79 16.05 5.91
N PRO A 509 23.07 16.22 6.25
CA PRO A 509 24.02 16.72 5.27
C PRO A 509 23.93 15.80 4.04
N PRO A 510 24.07 16.35 2.82
CA PRO A 510 24.04 15.54 1.61
C PRO A 510 25.01 14.38 1.77
N ALA A 511 24.54 13.17 1.54
CA ALA A 511 25.38 12.01 1.67
C ALA A 511 26.51 12.08 0.64
N CYS A 512 27.69 11.53 0.96
CA CYS A 512 28.87 11.64 0.09
C CYS A 512 28.59 11.18 -1.36
N HIS A 513 27.73 10.20 -1.54
CA HIS A 513 27.37 9.66 -2.84
C HIS A 513 26.47 10.58 -3.69
N GLU A 514 25.89 11.63 -3.10
CA GLU A 514 25.18 12.67 -3.83
C GLU A 514 26.15 13.68 -4.49
N ASP A 515 27.39 13.76 -4.00
CA ASP A 515 28.44 14.65 -4.51
C ASP A 515 29.10 14.07 -5.78
N PRO A 516 28.97 14.71 -6.96
CA PRO A 516 29.61 14.25 -8.20
C PRO A 516 31.14 14.13 -8.09
N THR A 517 31.79 14.95 -7.26
CA THR A 517 33.25 14.93 -7.09
C THR A 517 33.74 13.72 -6.30
N PHE A 518 32.90 13.21 -5.39
CA PHE A 518 33.14 11.95 -4.69
C PHE A 518 33.07 10.78 -5.67
N VAL A 519 32.00 10.71 -6.47
CA VAL A 519 31.84 9.67 -7.51
C VAL A 519 32.96 9.72 -8.53
N GLU A 520 33.38 10.92 -8.95
CA GLU A 520 34.53 11.10 -9.84
C GLU A 520 35.81 10.50 -9.27
N ARG A 521 36.10 10.73 -7.98
CA ARG A 521 37.28 10.16 -7.31
C ARG A 521 37.25 8.64 -7.31
N LEU A 522 36.10 8.07 -6.96
CA LEU A 522 35.88 6.63 -6.93
C LEU A 522 36.13 6.01 -8.32
N LEU A 523 35.61 6.64 -9.39
CA LEU A 523 35.85 6.17 -10.76
C LEU A 523 37.30 6.35 -11.22
N ARG A 524 37.99 7.43 -10.81
CA ARG A 524 39.43 7.62 -11.11
C ARG A 524 40.28 6.49 -10.54
N GLU A 525 40.01 6.13 -9.29
CA GLU A 525 40.70 5.05 -8.59
C GLU A 525 40.43 3.70 -9.28
N HIS A 526 39.15 3.40 -9.57
CA HIS A 526 38.76 2.16 -10.26
C HIS A 526 39.42 1.99 -11.64
N PHE A 527 39.36 3.02 -12.48
CA PHE A 527 39.89 2.95 -13.85
C PHE A 527 41.38 3.26 -13.95
N ALA A 528 42.03 3.60 -12.83
CA ALA A 528 43.40 4.10 -12.78
C ALA A 528 43.64 5.25 -13.78
N ASP A 529 42.70 6.19 -13.89
CA ASP A 529 42.78 7.35 -14.79
C ASP A 529 42.58 8.66 -14.01
N PRO A 530 43.67 9.37 -13.64
CA PRO A 530 43.57 10.63 -12.90
C PRO A 530 42.96 11.78 -13.72
N CYS A 531 42.88 11.63 -15.05
CA CYS A 531 42.29 12.61 -15.95
C CYS A 531 40.78 12.43 -16.12
N LEU A 532 40.17 11.35 -15.62
CA LEU A 532 38.73 11.13 -15.70
C LEU A 532 37.95 12.32 -15.12
N ARG A 533 36.91 12.75 -15.83
CA ARG A 533 36.02 13.85 -15.43
C ARG A 533 34.55 13.46 -15.52
N VAL A 534 33.79 13.58 -14.44
CA VAL A 534 32.33 13.40 -14.44
C VAL A 534 31.68 14.64 -15.02
N ARG A 535 30.79 14.44 -15.99
CA ARG A 535 30.02 15.48 -16.68
C ARG A 535 28.59 15.57 -16.18
N GLU A 536 27.98 14.42 -15.89
CA GLU A 536 26.62 14.31 -15.36
C GLU A 536 26.58 13.24 -14.27
N HIS A 537 25.87 13.54 -13.18
CA HIS A 537 25.61 12.64 -12.07
C HIS A 537 24.12 12.75 -11.73
N ARG A 538 23.33 11.76 -12.13
CA ARG A 538 21.86 11.81 -12.03
C ARG A 538 21.33 10.60 -11.27
N LEU A 539 20.62 10.86 -10.17
CA LEU A 539 19.82 9.84 -9.50
C LEU A 539 18.68 9.40 -10.43
N VAL A 540 18.63 8.12 -10.76
CA VAL A 540 17.58 7.49 -11.58
C VAL A 540 16.44 7.01 -10.68
N SER A 541 16.76 6.30 -9.60
CA SER A 541 15.76 5.83 -8.63
C SER A 541 16.38 5.63 -7.25
N SER A 542 15.58 5.85 -6.20
CA SER A 542 15.90 5.39 -4.85
C SER A 542 15.26 4.01 -4.66
N ARG A 543 16.10 2.99 -4.54
CA ARG A 543 15.72 1.60 -4.26
C ARG A 543 15.71 1.30 -2.75
N SER A 544 15.83 2.32 -1.90
CA SER A 544 15.50 2.26 -0.46
C SER A 544 14.16 1.56 -0.19
N ASP A 545 13.29 1.60 -1.19
CA ASP A 545 11.91 1.20 -1.13
C ASP A 545 11.67 -0.32 -1.09
N HIS A 546 12.69 -1.11 -1.43
CA HIS A 546 12.62 -2.57 -1.46
C HIS A 546 12.74 -3.21 -0.06
N SER A 547 13.24 -2.50 0.94
CA SER A 547 13.37 -2.98 2.32
C SER A 547 12.67 -2.06 3.30
N ILE A 548 11.60 -2.55 3.95
CA ILE A 548 10.89 -1.81 5.00
C ILE A 548 11.83 -1.45 6.16
N ILE A 549 12.72 -2.38 6.54
CA ILE A 549 13.69 -2.16 7.61
C ILE A 549 14.72 -1.12 7.18
N GLY A 550 15.23 -1.21 5.94
CA GLY A 550 16.19 -0.24 5.40
C GLY A 550 15.64 1.18 5.38
N GLU A 551 14.42 1.36 4.89
CA GLU A 551 13.72 2.65 4.87
C GLU A 551 13.50 3.22 6.28
N ILE A 552 12.97 2.42 7.21
CA ILE A 552 12.71 2.87 8.58
C ILE A 552 14.02 3.20 9.29
N THR A 553 15.07 2.43 9.05
CA THR A 553 16.41 2.71 9.59
C THR A 553 16.93 4.05 9.07
N SER A 554 16.79 4.29 7.76
CA SER A 554 17.16 5.55 7.10
C SER A 554 16.43 6.74 7.74
N TRP A 555 15.10 6.64 7.84
CA TRP A 555 14.23 7.67 8.40
C TRP A 555 14.50 7.93 9.88
N ARG A 556 14.46 6.88 10.71
CA ARG A 556 14.56 6.99 12.18
C ARG A 556 15.89 7.58 12.64
N HIS A 557 16.96 7.33 11.90
CA HIS A 557 18.31 7.80 12.24
C HIS A 557 18.73 9.03 11.43
N GLY A 558 17.84 9.58 10.58
CA GLY A 558 18.07 10.79 9.81
C GLY A 558 19.25 10.68 8.82
N ARG A 559 19.42 9.52 8.19
CA ARG A 559 20.49 9.27 7.20
C ARG A 559 19.92 8.85 5.86
N ARG A 560 20.67 9.07 4.78
CA ARG A 560 20.36 8.57 3.42
C ARG A 560 21.03 7.21 3.21
N THR A 561 20.44 6.15 3.75
CA THR A 561 20.93 4.77 3.62
C THR A 561 20.00 3.94 2.75
N GLY A 562 20.52 2.92 2.08
CA GLY A 562 19.76 2.07 1.17
C GLY A 562 20.46 1.88 -0.16
N LEU A 563 19.68 1.51 -1.17
CA LEU A 563 20.14 1.31 -2.54
C LEU A 563 19.73 2.51 -3.40
N PHE A 564 20.66 3.07 -4.16
CA PHE A 564 20.43 4.22 -5.03
C PHE A 564 20.97 3.93 -6.42
N GLU A 565 20.14 4.15 -7.44
CA GLU A 565 20.52 3.93 -8.82
C GLU A 565 20.93 5.26 -9.45
N TYR A 566 22.15 5.33 -9.98
CA TYR A 566 22.69 6.52 -10.62
C TYR A 566 23.06 6.25 -12.08
N SER A 567 22.86 7.27 -12.92
CA SER A 567 23.45 7.35 -14.25
C SER A 567 24.56 8.39 -14.24
N VAL A 568 25.77 7.99 -14.59
CA VAL A 568 26.97 8.82 -14.52
C VAL A 568 27.61 8.92 -15.89
N ALA A 569 27.59 10.12 -16.48
CA ALA A 569 28.31 10.40 -17.72
C ALA A 569 29.68 10.97 -17.38
N PHE A 570 30.75 10.40 -17.93
CA PHE A 570 32.11 10.85 -17.69
C PHE A 570 32.98 10.77 -18.95
N GLU A 571 34.06 11.54 -18.95
CA GLU A 571 35.09 11.48 -19.98
C GLU A 571 36.32 10.75 -19.44
N ARG A 572 36.78 9.75 -20.17
CA ARG A 572 37.99 8.99 -19.88
C ARG A 572 38.75 8.76 -21.18
N ARG A 573 40.07 8.99 -21.19
CA ARG A 573 40.92 8.84 -22.39
C ARG A 573 40.35 9.52 -23.66
N ASN A 574 39.77 10.73 -23.51
CA ASN A 574 39.09 11.51 -24.56
C ASN A 574 37.85 10.83 -25.19
N GLN A 575 37.22 9.90 -24.49
CA GLN A 575 35.97 9.26 -24.88
C GLN A 575 34.90 9.52 -23.83
N ALA A 576 33.68 9.82 -24.28
CA ALA A 576 32.52 9.94 -23.41
C ALA A 576 31.94 8.56 -23.15
N GLU A 577 31.78 8.21 -21.87
CA GLU A 577 31.20 6.95 -21.40
C GLU A 577 30.00 7.28 -20.47
N VAL A 578 29.00 6.40 -20.45
CA VAL A 578 27.87 6.48 -19.50
C VAL A 578 27.82 5.17 -18.74
N LEU A 579 27.76 5.27 -17.41
CA LEU A 579 27.75 4.13 -16.51
C LEU A 579 26.51 4.17 -15.61
N SER A 580 25.80 3.04 -15.56
CA SER A 580 24.73 2.82 -14.59
C SER A 580 25.31 2.16 -13.34
N LEU A 581 25.18 2.85 -12.21
CA LEU A 581 25.73 2.47 -10.91
C LEU A 581 24.60 2.15 -9.93
N ILE A 582 24.83 1.15 -9.08
CA ILE A 582 24.07 0.94 -7.85
C ILE A 582 24.96 1.34 -6.68
N ILE A 583 24.60 2.42 -6.00
CA ILE A 583 25.23 2.84 -4.75
C ILE A 583 24.47 2.21 -3.60
N LYS A 584 25.14 1.39 -2.80
CA LYS A 584 24.61 0.79 -1.58
C LYS A 584 25.19 1.53 -0.37
N ALA A 585 24.45 2.53 0.12
CA ALA A 585 24.81 3.26 1.32
C ALA A 585 24.34 2.47 2.55
N LYS A 586 25.28 2.11 3.43
CA LYS A 586 25.04 1.19 4.53
C LYS A 586 24.64 1.91 5.82
N PRO A 587 23.55 1.49 6.48
CA PRO A 587 23.30 1.91 7.85
C PRO A 587 24.31 1.23 8.78
N GLU A 588 24.54 1.85 9.94
CA GLU A 588 25.28 1.17 11.01
C GLU A 588 24.43 0.00 11.54
N ASP A 589 25.08 -1.07 11.95
CA ASP A 589 24.36 -2.27 12.41
C ASP A 589 23.47 -2.00 13.63
N SER A 590 23.89 -1.13 14.55
CA SER A 590 23.12 -0.75 15.74
C SER A 590 21.79 -0.10 15.38
N ASP A 591 21.76 0.64 14.27
CA ASP A 591 20.56 1.32 13.79
C ASP A 591 19.56 0.29 13.22
N VAL A 592 20.06 -0.73 12.50
CA VAL A 592 19.23 -1.86 12.02
C VAL A 592 18.69 -2.69 13.19
N ILE A 593 19.52 -2.92 14.21
CA ILE A 593 19.14 -3.69 15.40
C ILE A 593 18.07 -2.94 16.22
N ASP A 594 18.19 -1.63 16.45
CA ASP A 594 17.17 -0.82 17.16
C ASP A 594 15.79 -0.89 16.46
N VAL A 595 15.77 -0.91 15.13
CA VAL A 595 14.54 -1.13 14.36
C VAL A 595 14.02 -2.55 14.59
N ALA A 596 14.87 -3.58 14.47
CA ALA A 596 14.46 -4.98 14.67
C ALA A 596 13.90 -5.24 16.08
N GLU A 597 14.52 -4.69 17.12
CA GLU A 597 14.02 -4.74 18.51
C GLU A 597 12.64 -4.11 18.63
N THR A 598 12.44 -2.95 17.97
CA THR A 598 11.15 -2.25 18.00
C THR A 598 10.06 -3.05 17.28
N VAL A 599 10.36 -3.60 16.10
CA VAL A 599 9.44 -4.50 15.39
C VAL A 599 9.11 -5.73 16.24
N GLY A 600 10.13 -6.34 16.85
CA GLY A 600 9.96 -7.48 17.75
C GLY A 600 9.04 -7.17 18.92
N ALA A 601 9.19 -6.01 19.56
CA ALA A 601 8.33 -5.56 20.65
C ALA A 601 6.87 -5.30 20.22
N ILE A 602 6.65 -4.88 18.97
CA ILE A 602 5.32 -4.70 18.38
C ILE A 602 4.66 -6.05 18.09
N CYS A 603 5.44 -7.06 17.68
CA CYS A 603 4.97 -8.43 17.51
C CYS A 603 4.64 -9.09 18.85
N ASP A 604 5.58 -9.08 19.79
CA ASP A 604 5.44 -9.62 21.14
C ASP A 604 6.46 -8.94 22.08
N PRO A 605 6.04 -8.35 23.21
CA PRO A 605 6.97 -7.72 24.16
C PRO A 605 8.08 -8.64 24.69
N ALA A 606 7.84 -9.95 24.82
CA ALA A 606 8.86 -10.92 25.20
C ALA A 606 9.86 -11.18 24.07
N LEU A 607 9.41 -11.18 22.82
CA LEU A 607 10.30 -11.26 21.66
C LEU A 607 11.19 -10.00 21.57
N GLY A 608 10.61 -8.81 21.75
CA GLY A 608 11.38 -7.56 21.79
C GLY A 608 12.48 -7.57 22.85
N ARG A 609 12.18 -8.05 24.08
CA ARG A 609 13.20 -8.19 25.14
C ARG A 609 14.28 -9.20 24.78
N ALA A 610 13.90 -10.37 24.26
CA ALA A 610 14.86 -11.39 23.88
C ALA A 610 15.78 -10.92 22.74
N LEU A 611 15.28 -10.11 21.79
CA LEU A 611 16.12 -9.48 20.77
C LEU A 611 17.14 -8.53 21.39
N ALA A 612 16.70 -7.64 22.29
CA ALA A 612 17.58 -6.70 22.98
C ALA A 612 18.66 -7.40 23.82
N ASP A 613 18.30 -8.44 24.57
CA ASP A 613 19.24 -9.21 25.42
C ASP A 613 20.33 -9.92 24.60
N HIS A 614 20.09 -10.13 23.30
CA HIS A 614 20.98 -10.87 22.39
C HIS A 614 21.45 -10.03 21.18
N ALA A 615 21.24 -8.71 21.20
CA ALA A 615 21.54 -7.77 20.12
C ALA A 615 22.96 -7.91 19.55
N ASP A 616 23.98 -7.97 20.43
CA ASP A 616 25.39 -8.06 20.03
C ASP A 616 25.78 -9.38 19.34
N ARG A 617 24.90 -10.39 19.35
CA ARG A 617 25.13 -11.70 18.72
C ARG A 617 24.29 -11.92 17.46
N LEU A 618 23.46 -10.95 17.07
CA LEU A 618 22.67 -11.07 15.85
C LEU A 618 23.57 -11.09 14.60
N PRO A 619 23.22 -11.87 13.56
CA PRO A 619 24.07 -11.99 12.35
C PRO A 619 24.42 -10.67 11.64
N ILE A 620 23.56 -9.65 11.80
CA ILE A 620 23.75 -8.33 11.19
C ILE A 620 24.86 -7.51 11.87
N ARG A 621 25.29 -7.88 13.09
CA ARG A 621 26.38 -7.19 13.80
C ARG A 621 27.67 -7.26 12.97
N GLY A 622 28.29 -6.11 12.75
CA GLY A 622 29.43 -5.89 11.86
C GLY A 622 29.09 -5.88 10.36
N GLY A 623 27.82 -6.09 9.97
CA GLY A 623 27.44 -6.33 8.56
C GLY A 623 27.78 -5.18 7.61
N HIS A 624 27.68 -3.93 8.10
CA HIS A 624 28.02 -2.73 7.35
C HIS A 624 29.51 -2.62 6.96
N LEU A 625 30.42 -3.19 7.77
CA LEU A 625 31.85 -3.28 7.47
C LEU A 625 32.21 -4.57 6.73
N ARG A 626 31.54 -5.66 7.10
CA ARG A 626 31.78 -7.00 6.56
C ARG A 626 31.63 -7.04 5.04
N GLU A 627 30.50 -6.55 4.51
CA GLU A 627 30.29 -6.57 3.07
C GLU A 627 31.36 -5.77 2.32
N LEU A 628 31.72 -4.57 2.82
CA LEU A 628 32.78 -3.75 2.21
C LEU A 628 34.10 -4.51 2.14
N THR A 629 34.50 -5.09 3.27
CA THR A 629 35.78 -5.79 3.38
C THR A 629 35.80 -7.04 2.50
N ILE A 630 34.66 -7.73 2.35
CA ILE A 630 34.54 -8.85 1.41
C ILE A 630 34.78 -8.39 -0.03
N TYR A 631 34.22 -7.26 -0.47
CA TYR A 631 34.48 -6.73 -1.82
C TYR A 631 35.95 -6.31 -2.02
N GLU A 632 36.57 -5.74 -0.99
CA GLU A 632 37.97 -5.31 -1.01
C GLU A 632 38.94 -6.51 -1.06
N GLU A 633 38.76 -7.49 -0.18
CA GLU A 633 39.70 -8.59 0.07
C GLU A 633 39.32 -9.91 -0.64
N ALA A 634 38.21 -9.97 -1.38
CA ALA A 634 37.70 -11.22 -1.95
C ALA A 634 38.77 -12.04 -2.68
N ASP A 635 38.78 -13.35 -2.40
CA ASP A 635 39.49 -14.34 -3.23
C ASP A 635 39.02 -14.23 -4.68
N THR A 636 39.90 -14.50 -5.64
CA THR A 636 39.57 -14.47 -7.08
C THR A 636 38.35 -15.33 -7.45
N ARG A 637 38.15 -16.47 -6.78
CA ARG A 637 36.99 -17.35 -6.96
C ARG A 637 35.70 -16.71 -6.46
N ILE A 638 35.77 -15.95 -5.38
CA ILE A 638 34.61 -15.23 -4.84
C ILE A 638 34.30 -14.03 -5.73
N ARG A 639 35.32 -13.23 -6.07
CA ARG A 639 35.19 -12.04 -6.91
C ARG A 639 34.59 -12.34 -8.29
N SER A 640 34.88 -13.52 -8.88
CA SER A 640 34.30 -13.91 -10.17
C SER A 640 32.78 -14.11 -10.15
N HIS A 641 32.21 -14.32 -8.97
CA HIS A 641 30.77 -14.49 -8.73
C HIS A 641 30.12 -13.26 -8.10
N MET A 642 30.81 -12.13 -7.99
CA MET A 642 30.25 -10.88 -7.46
C MET A 642 29.97 -9.87 -8.57
N PRO A 643 29.06 -8.89 -8.35
CA PRO A 643 29.02 -7.68 -9.14
C PRO A 643 30.39 -6.97 -9.16
N VAL A 644 30.70 -6.32 -10.26
CA VAL A 644 31.82 -5.37 -10.35
C VAL A 644 31.60 -4.27 -9.31
N CYS A 645 32.58 -4.11 -8.42
CA CYS A 645 32.63 -3.01 -7.47
C CYS A 645 33.53 -1.92 -8.03
N TYR A 646 32.96 -0.73 -8.22
CA TYR A 646 33.68 0.46 -8.63
C TYR A 646 34.43 1.10 -7.47
N GLY A 647 34.02 0.84 -6.24
CA GLY A 647 34.75 1.28 -5.05
C GLY A 647 33.91 1.19 -3.79
N THR A 648 34.60 1.21 -2.66
CA THR A 648 34.04 1.23 -1.30
C THR A 648 34.45 2.52 -0.61
N TRP A 649 33.69 2.94 0.40
CA TRP A 649 34.11 4.03 1.28
C TRP A 649 33.71 3.77 2.72
N ARG A 650 34.52 4.32 3.61
CA ARG A 650 34.36 4.27 5.06
C ARG A 650 34.70 5.64 5.64
N HIS A 651 33.70 6.32 6.19
CA HIS A 651 33.82 7.61 6.86
C HIS A 651 33.24 7.50 8.27
N ASP A 652 34.00 6.90 9.18
CA ASP A 652 33.56 6.64 10.56
C ASP A 652 33.13 7.92 11.29
N GLU A 653 33.85 9.03 11.08
CA GLU A 653 33.50 10.34 11.67
C GLU A 653 32.14 10.86 11.23
N LYS A 654 31.73 10.56 9.99
CA LYS A 654 30.42 10.94 9.43
C LYS A 654 29.37 9.85 9.62
N ARG A 655 29.76 8.67 10.12
CA ARG A 655 28.95 7.45 10.14
C ARG A 655 28.36 7.13 8.76
N GLU A 656 29.21 7.22 7.74
CA GLU A 656 28.85 6.90 6.35
C GLU A 656 29.73 5.77 5.81
N TRP A 657 29.08 4.74 5.29
CA TRP A 657 29.72 3.56 4.70
C TRP A 657 28.98 3.17 3.44
N GLY A 658 29.66 2.55 2.48
CA GLY A 658 28.97 1.98 1.34
C GLY A 658 29.87 1.58 0.20
N LEU A 659 29.23 1.11 -0.86
CA LEU A 659 29.88 0.59 -2.04
C LEU A 659 29.13 1.00 -3.31
N ALA A 660 29.89 1.23 -4.38
CA ALA A 660 29.37 1.49 -5.72
C ALA A 660 29.54 0.23 -6.57
N LEU A 661 28.43 -0.32 -7.04
CA LEU A 661 28.35 -1.58 -7.78
C LEU A 661 27.84 -1.35 -9.20
N GLU A 662 28.11 -2.29 -10.10
CA GLU A 662 27.42 -2.33 -11.40
C GLU A 662 25.93 -2.57 -11.23
N ARG A 663 25.15 -1.96 -12.14
CA ARG A 663 23.74 -2.29 -12.30
C ARG A 663 23.62 -3.60 -13.08
N LEU A 664 22.97 -4.60 -12.49
CA LEU A 664 22.79 -5.94 -13.06
C LEU A 664 21.68 -5.97 -14.12
N ASP A 665 21.83 -5.25 -15.22
CA ASP A 665 20.78 -5.12 -16.26
C ASP A 665 20.63 -6.35 -17.16
N SER A 666 21.71 -7.12 -17.32
CA SER A 666 21.80 -8.23 -18.27
C SER A 666 21.95 -9.58 -17.56
N VAL A 667 21.23 -9.75 -16.45
CA VAL A 667 21.17 -11.01 -15.70
C VAL A 667 19.78 -11.60 -15.78
N ALA A 668 19.69 -12.93 -15.65
CA ALA A 668 18.42 -13.63 -15.46
C ALA A 668 18.12 -13.77 -13.96
N LEU A 669 16.82 -13.85 -13.62
CA LEU A 669 16.31 -14.22 -12.30
C LEU A 669 16.64 -13.25 -11.14
N ILE A 670 16.87 -11.96 -11.43
CA ILE A 670 17.01 -10.93 -10.40
C ILE A 670 15.71 -10.78 -9.59
N ASP A 671 15.81 -10.82 -8.26
CA ASP A 671 14.68 -10.74 -7.30
C ASP A 671 13.51 -11.72 -7.61
N SER A 672 13.85 -12.96 -7.95
CA SER A 672 12.90 -13.99 -8.43
C SER A 672 12.19 -14.77 -7.31
N SER A 673 12.08 -14.22 -6.10
CA SER A 673 11.47 -14.89 -4.94
C SER A 673 9.99 -15.25 -5.12
N GLY A 674 9.27 -14.44 -5.91
CA GLY A 674 7.87 -14.67 -6.30
C GLY A 674 7.68 -15.56 -7.54
N GLU A 675 8.76 -15.98 -8.20
CA GLU A 675 8.74 -16.69 -9.49
C GLU A 675 9.52 -18.02 -9.41
N PRO A 676 9.12 -18.96 -8.55
CA PRO A 676 9.84 -20.23 -8.40
C PRO A 676 9.90 -21.02 -9.71
N ASP A 677 8.85 -20.95 -10.54
CA ASP A 677 8.79 -21.67 -11.82
C ASP A 677 9.78 -21.13 -12.87
N ALA A 678 10.34 -19.94 -12.66
CA ALA A 678 11.42 -19.41 -13.50
C ALA A 678 12.75 -20.14 -13.29
N TRP A 679 12.92 -20.85 -12.17
CA TRP A 679 14.11 -21.63 -11.84
C TRP A 679 14.06 -23.03 -12.48
N SER A 680 14.45 -23.10 -13.76
CA SER A 680 14.60 -24.38 -14.45
C SER A 680 15.64 -25.29 -13.76
N PRO A 681 15.58 -26.62 -13.92
CA PRO A 681 16.59 -27.53 -13.39
C PRO A 681 18.03 -27.14 -13.76
N SER A 682 18.25 -26.68 -15.00
CA SER A 682 19.59 -26.23 -15.45
C SER A 682 20.06 -24.97 -14.72
N PHE A 683 19.16 -24.04 -14.39
CA PHE A 683 19.49 -22.84 -13.61
C PHE A 683 19.80 -23.18 -12.15
N ILE A 684 19.04 -24.09 -11.55
CA ILE A 684 19.29 -24.61 -10.20
C ILE A 684 20.66 -25.27 -10.15
N GLU A 685 20.96 -26.15 -11.10
CA GLU A 685 22.27 -26.81 -11.21
C GLU A 685 23.43 -25.82 -11.38
N THR A 686 23.26 -24.80 -12.22
CA THR A 686 24.25 -23.75 -12.44
C THR A 686 24.55 -22.96 -11.16
N ALA A 687 23.50 -22.62 -10.40
CA ALA A 687 23.65 -21.92 -9.13
C ALA A 687 24.33 -22.80 -8.08
N ILE A 688 23.99 -24.09 -8.00
CA ILE A 688 24.64 -25.06 -7.10
C ILE A 688 26.13 -25.19 -7.41
N ASP A 689 26.51 -25.31 -8.69
CA ASP A 689 27.91 -25.42 -9.09
C ASP A 689 28.70 -24.14 -8.78
N GLY A 690 28.10 -22.98 -9.02
CA GLY A 690 28.67 -21.68 -8.63
C GLY A 690 28.84 -21.56 -7.11
N LEU A 691 27.84 -21.98 -6.33
CA LEU A 691 27.89 -21.97 -4.88
C LEU A 691 28.99 -22.90 -4.34
N ALA A 692 29.18 -24.08 -4.94
CA ALA A 692 30.29 -24.96 -4.58
C ALA A 692 31.66 -24.30 -4.84
N ASN A 693 31.81 -23.57 -5.95
CA ASN A 693 33.05 -22.84 -6.25
C ASN A 693 33.32 -21.70 -5.27
N LEU A 694 32.27 -20.97 -4.83
CA LEU A 694 32.36 -19.96 -3.76
C LEU A 694 32.89 -20.58 -2.46
N HIS A 695 32.24 -21.64 -2.00
CA HIS A 695 32.63 -22.33 -0.77
C HIS A 695 34.04 -22.92 -0.84
N ALA A 696 34.48 -23.37 -2.02
CA ALA A 696 35.81 -23.96 -2.19
C ALA A 696 36.97 -22.99 -1.86
N ALA A 697 36.74 -21.67 -1.91
CA ALA A 697 37.78 -20.68 -1.60
C ALA A 697 38.33 -20.80 -0.17
N TRP A 698 37.45 -21.15 0.78
CA TRP A 698 37.78 -21.21 2.21
C TRP A 698 37.43 -22.54 2.88
N TYR A 699 37.01 -23.55 2.12
CA TYR A 699 36.62 -24.84 2.67
C TYR A 699 37.76 -25.50 3.46
N GLY A 700 37.51 -25.78 4.74
CA GLY A 700 38.50 -26.34 5.67
C GLY A 700 39.55 -25.35 6.16
N ARG A 701 39.42 -24.05 5.83
CA ARG A 701 40.35 -22.98 6.21
C ARG A 701 39.73 -21.97 7.18
N ALA A 702 38.71 -22.38 7.93
CA ALA A 702 38.00 -21.54 8.89
C ALA A 702 38.91 -20.85 9.91
N ALA A 703 39.98 -21.54 10.37
CA ALA A 703 40.94 -20.96 11.32
C ALA A 703 41.65 -19.70 10.79
N GLU A 704 41.83 -19.58 9.47
CA GLU A 704 42.41 -18.39 8.83
C GLU A 704 41.38 -17.25 8.75
N LEU A 705 40.10 -17.57 8.52
CA LEU A 705 39.01 -16.59 8.51
C LEU A 705 38.76 -16.01 9.91
N LEU A 706 38.88 -16.84 10.95
CA LEU A 706 38.71 -16.40 12.35
C LEU A 706 39.78 -15.40 12.81
N GLN A 707 40.89 -15.27 12.07
CA GLN A 707 41.92 -14.26 12.32
C GLN A 707 41.62 -12.91 11.66
N ARG A 708 40.54 -12.82 10.86
CA ARG A 708 40.15 -11.58 10.18
C ARG A 708 39.24 -10.76 11.08
N ASP A 709 39.66 -9.54 11.41
CA ASP A 709 38.91 -8.65 12.32
C ASP A 709 37.49 -8.34 11.82
N TRP A 710 37.26 -8.37 10.50
CA TRP A 710 35.96 -8.07 9.89
C TRP A 710 34.92 -9.19 10.01
N ILE A 711 35.33 -10.43 10.33
CA ILE A 711 34.38 -11.56 10.42
C ILE A 711 33.39 -11.36 11.58
N GLY A 712 33.85 -10.70 12.65
CA GLY A 712 33.07 -10.38 13.82
C GLY A 712 32.65 -11.64 14.61
N HIS A 713 31.42 -11.62 15.12
CA HIS A 713 30.86 -12.77 15.83
C HIS A 713 30.63 -13.95 14.88
N VAL A 714 31.22 -15.10 15.19
CA VAL A 714 30.97 -16.37 14.49
C VAL A 714 30.07 -17.27 15.35
N PRO A 715 28.92 -17.72 14.83
CA PRO A 715 28.05 -18.67 15.51
C PRO A 715 28.76 -19.96 15.91
N SER A 716 28.40 -20.51 17.06
CA SER A 716 28.95 -21.76 17.60
C SER A 716 27.89 -22.49 18.42
N ARG A 717 28.14 -23.74 18.80
CA ARG A 717 27.27 -24.44 19.76
C ARG A 717 27.07 -23.67 21.06
N ALA A 718 28.12 -23.02 21.59
CA ALA A 718 28.02 -22.26 22.82
C ALA A 718 27.04 -21.09 22.66
N THR A 719 27.20 -20.30 21.59
CA THR A 719 26.33 -19.15 21.36
C THR A 719 24.91 -19.53 20.93
N ALA A 720 24.74 -20.62 20.19
CA ALA A 720 23.41 -21.16 19.88
C ALA A 720 22.63 -21.59 21.14
N LEU A 721 23.32 -22.15 22.14
CA LEU A 721 22.74 -22.50 23.44
C LEU A 721 22.41 -21.25 24.26
N GLU A 722 23.30 -20.26 24.27
CA GLU A 722 23.07 -18.97 24.94
C GLU A 722 21.86 -18.22 24.36
N MET A 723 21.68 -18.25 23.04
CA MET A 723 20.58 -17.58 22.33
C MET A 723 19.26 -18.36 22.34
N ARG A 724 19.20 -19.54 23.00
CA ARG A 724 17.96 -20.33 23.10
C ARG A 724 16.74 -19.54 23.59
N PRO A 725 16.83 -18.59 24.55
CA PRO A 725 15.71 -17.75 24.93
C PRO A 725 15.11 -16.96 23.75
N LEU A 726 15.96 -16.37 22.90
CA LEU A 726 15.52 -15.71 21.67
C LEU A 726 14.86 -16.69 20.70
N TRP A 727 15.45 -17.86 20.48
CA TRP A 727 14.89 -18.88 19.59
C TRP A 727 13.52 -19.38 20.06
N ARG A 728 13.31 -19.50 21.38
CA ARG A 728 12.00 -19.83 21.95
C ARG A 728 10.98 -18.71 21.72
N ALA A 729 11.37 -17.46 21.93
CA ALA A 729 10.48 -16.32 21.73
C ALA A 729 10.07 -16.17 20.25
N LEU A 730 11.03 -16.26 19.33
CA LEU A 730 10.77 -16.31 17.89
C LEU A 730 9.93 -17.54 17.52
N GLY A 731 10.25 -18.68 18.13
CA GLY A 731 9.52 -19.93 17.97
C GLY A 731 8.04 -19.79 18.27
N HIS A 732 7.70 -19.23 19.44
CA HIS A 732 6.32 -18.95 19.85
C HIS A 732 5.60 -18.00 18.91
N HIS A 733 6.26 -16.92 18.47
CA HIS A 733 5.69 -15.99 17.48
C HIS A 733 5.41 -16.66 16.13
N ALA A 734 6.30 -17.56 15.70
CA ALA A 734 6.19 -18.24 14.41
C ALA A 734 5.10 -19.33 14.37
N GLU A 735 4.74 -19.94 15.50
CA GLU A 735 3.82 -21.11 15.57
C GLU A 735 2.51 -20.93 14.77
N PRO A 736 1.73 -19.84 14.91
CA PRO A 736 0.47 -19.69 14.16
C PRO A 736 0.70 -19.69 12.65
N TYR A 737 1.78 -19.07 12.18
CA TYR A 737 2.14 -19.02 10.76
C TYR A 737 2.57 -20.38 10.24
N LEU A 738 3.47 -21.06 10.96
CA LEU A 738 3.97 -22.37 10.56
C LEU A 738 2.82 -23.39 10.49
N ALA A 739 1.92 -23.37 11.48
CA ALA A 739 0.72 -24.22 11.48
C ALA A 739 -0.21 -23.90 10.30
N GLN A 740 -0.47 -22.62 10.04
CA GLN A 740 -1.33 -22.18 8.94
C GLN A 740 -0.76 -22.55 7.56
N TRP A 741 0.56 -22.42 7.37
CA TRP A 741 1.19 -22.65 6.07
C TRP A 741 1.41 -24.12 5.76
N THR A 742 1.49 -24.99 6.77
CA THR A 742 1.78 -26.41 6.58
C THR A 742 0.78 -27.29 7.33
N THR A 743 1.21 -27.90 8.44
CA THR A 743 0.39 -28.75 9.31
C THR A 743 0.77 -28.48 10.77
N PRO A 744 -0.09 -28.78 11.76
CA PRO A 744 0.26 -28.64 13.17
C PRO A 744 1.53 -29.41 13.61
N ALA A 745 1.95 -30.45 12.87
CA ALA A 745 3.14 -31.24 13.17
C ALA A 745 4.45 -30.45 13.05
N ILE A 746 4.50 -29.44 12.16
CA ILE A 746 5.69 -28.60 12.02
C ILE A 746 5.99 -27.84 13.30
N VAL A 747 4.96 -27.42 14.04
CA VAL A 747 5.13 -26.62 15.27
C VAL A 747 5.82 -27.47 16.34
N SER A 748 5.38 -28.72 16.49
CA SER A 748 6.01 -29.66 17.43
C SER A 748 7.46 -29.96 17.03
N THR A 749 7.70 -30.13 15.74
CA THR A 749 9.04 -30.35 15.19
C THR A 749 9.93 -29.14 15.43
N HIS A 750 9.46 -27.93 15.12
CA HIS A 750 10.19 -26.68 15.32
C HIS A 750 10.58 -26.48 16.78
N ARG A 751 9.64 -26.70 17.71
CA ARG A 751 9.89 -26.61 19.15
C ARG A 751 10.94 -27.63 19.61
N MET A 752 10.86 -28.87 19.12
CA MET A 752 11.87 -29.91 19.38
C MET A 752 13.26 -29.53 18.85
N LEU A 753 13.33 -28.95 17.65
CA LEU A 753 14.59 -28.50 17.05
C LEU A 753 15.23 -27.37 17.86
N ILE A 754 14.43 -26.43 18.40
CA ILE A 754 14.93 -25.37 19.31
C ILE A 754 15.53 -25.98 20.59
N GLU A 755 14.86 -26.96 21.19
CA GLU A 755 15.34 -27.59 22.43
C GLU A 755 16.59 -28.44 22.21
N SER A 756 16.70 -29.10 21.06
CA SER A 756 17.84 -29.93 20.66
C SER A 756 18.93 -29.18 19.88
N ILE A 757 18.90 -27.84 19.87
CA ILE A 757 19.81 -27.00 19.07
C ILE A 757 21.30 -27.33 19.30
N GLY A 758 21.67 -27.69 20.52
CA GLY A 758 23.05 -28.06 20.88
C GLY A 758 23.55 -29.33 20.18
N ASP A 759 22.67 -30.28 19.86
CA ASP A 759 23.05 -31.52 19.18
C ASP A 759 23.31 -31.25 17.70
N ARG A 760 22.51 -30.37 17.08
CA ARG A 760 22.71 -29.92 15.70
C ARG A 760 23.99 -29.13 15.54
N TRP A 761 24.23 -28.17 16.42
CA TRP A 761 25.47 -27.39 16.41
C TRP A 761 26.70 -28.23 16.73
N SER A 762 26.56 -29.37 17.42
CA SER A 762 27.67 -30.32 17.57
C SER A 762 28.10 -30.96 16.25
N ILE A 763 27.18 -31.09 15.28
CA ILE A 763 27.50 -31.54 13.91
C ILE A 763 28.17 -30.38 13.16
N ILE A 764 27.57 -29.19 13.19
CA ILE A 764 28.08 -27.98 12.50
C ILE A 764 29.51 -27.65 12.92
N ASP A 765 29.79 -27.61 14.23
CA ASP A 765 31.11 -27.25 14.77
C ASP A 765 32.22 -28.29 14.44
N ARG A 766 31.84 -29.56 14.19
CA ARG A 766 32.79 -30.64 13.88
C ARG A 766 33.03 -30.82 12.39
N SER A 767 32.13 -30.32 11.56
CA SER A 767 32.24 -30.41 10.10
C SER A 767 33.21 -29.36 9.56
N PRO A 768 33.88 -29.60 8.42
CA PRO A 768 34.68 -28.58 7.76
C PRO A 768 33.82 -27.37 7.37
N GLN A 769 34.23 -26.20 7.83
CA GLN A 769 33.54 -24.93 7.59
C GLN A 769 34.19 -24.12 6.47
N THR A 770 33.47 -23.14 5.97
CA THR A 770 33.91 -22.19 4.93
C THR A 770 33.29 -20.81 5.19
N LEU A 771 33.65 -19.82 4.38
CA LEU A 771 32.89 -18.57 4.29
C LEU A 771 31.58 -18.86 3.55
N ILE A 772 30.46 -18.68 4.24
CA ILE A 772 29.12 -18.76 3.67
C ILE A 772 28.54 -17.35 3.47
N HIS A 773 27.65 -17.19 2.50
CA HIS A 773 26.89 -15.97 2.28
C HIS A 773 25.86 -15.74 3.41
N ASN A 774 25.28 -16.82 3.94
CA ASN A 774 24.34 -16.83 5.06
C ASN A 774 23.03 -16.04 4.81
N ASP A 775 22.73 -15.73 3.56
CA ASP A 775 21.45 -15.16 3.09
C ASP A 775 21.28 -15.53 1.61
N PHE A 776 21.63 -16.78 1.28
CA PHE A 776 21.79 -17.25 -0.10
C PHE A 776 20.42 -17.68 -0.66
N ASN A 777 19.60 -16.68 -0.96
CA ASN A 777 18.27 -16.86 -1.53
C ASN A 777 18.10 -16.04 -2.82
N THR A 778 16.99 -16.26 -3.52
CA THR A 778 16.72 -15.70 -4.86
C THR A 778 16.61 -14.17 -4.93
N ARG A 779 16.63 -13.48 -3.78
CA ARG A 779 16.69 -12.01 -3.70
C ARG A 779 18.12 -11.46 -3.75
N ASN A 780 19.10 -12.30 -3.43
CA ASN A 780 20.52 -11.93 -3.26
C ASN A 780 21.44 -12.59 -4.31
N ILE A 781 20.84 -13.28 -5.28
CA ILE A 781 21.57 -13.92 -6.38
C ILE A 781 20.89 -13.64 -7.72
N ALA A 782 21.64 -13.80 -8.80
CA ALA A 782 21.15 -13.79 -10.17
C ALA A 782 22.07 -14.67 -11.03
N LEU A 783 21.63 -14.95 -12.26
CA LEU A 783 22.45 -15.68 -13.24
C LEU A 783 22.93 -14.75 -14.34
N ARG A 784 24.25 -14.50 -14.37
CA ARG A 784 24.88 -13.70 -15.42
C ARG A 784 25.13 -14.57 -16.64
N ARG A 785 24.78 -14.06 -17.82
CA ARG A 785 25.17 -14.71 -19.06
C ARG A 785 26.59 -14.31 -19.44
N ARG A 786 27.48 -15.29 -19.61
CA ARG A 786 28.79 -15.13 -20.24
C ARG A 786 28.86 -16.07 -21.44
N ASP A 787 29.01 -15.49 -22.63
CA ASP A 787 28.92 -16.19 -23.91
C ASP A 787 27.62 -17.02 -24.03
N CYS A 788 27.76 -18.35 -24.12
CA CYS A 788 26.67 -19.32 -24.23
C CYS A 788 26.34 -20.01 -22.90
N ARG A 789 26.85 -19.54 -21.76
CA ARG A 789 26.63 -20.14 -20.43
C ARG A 789 26.12 -19.13 -19.41
N PHE A 790 25.45 -19.64 -18.39
CA PHE A 790 25.07 -18.87 -17.21
C PHE A 790 26.07 -19.13 -16.09
N GLU A 791 26.34 -18.11 -15.31
CA GLU A 791 27.22 -18.14 -14.14
C GLU A 791 26.51 -17.47 -12.97
N LEU A 792 26.71 -18.01 -11.77
CA LEU A 792 26.19 -17.44 -10.53
C LEU A 792 26.77 -16.03 -10.31
N CYS A 793 25.90 -15.09 -9.94
CA CYS A 793 26.27 -13.79 -9.41
C CYS A 793 25.56 -13.58 -8.06
N ALA A 794 26.31 -13.46 -6.97
CA ALA A 794 25.82 -13.28 -5.60
C ALA A 794 26.23 -11.92 -5.03
N TYR A 795 25.31 -11.27 -4.34
CA TYR A 795 25.43 -9.91 -3.81
C TYR A 795 24.68 -9.80 -2.48
N ASP A 796 24.92 -8.74 -1.71
CA ASP A 796 24.40 -8.59 -0.35
C ASP A 796 25.08 -9.49 0.70
N TRP A 797 26.40 -9.34 0.81
CA TRP A 797 27.24 -10.15 1.70
C TRP A 797 27.20 -9.70 3.17
N GLU A 798 26.21 -8.90 3.58
CA GLU A 798 26.19 -8.30 4.91
C GLU A 798 26.04 -9.31 6.05
N LEU A 799 25.41 -10.47 5.78
CA LEU A 799 25.20 -11.53 6.76
C LEU A 799 26.26 -12.64 6.72
N ALA A 800 27.25 -12.53 5.81
CA ALA A 800 28.26 -13.56 5.61
C ALA A 800 28.96 -13.96 6.92
N THR A 801 29.30 -15.23 7.07
CA THR A 801 29.96 -15.73 8.28
C THR A 801 30.67 -17.05 8.01
N VAL A 802 31.26 -17.64 9.05
CA VAL A 802 31.89 -18.96 8.98
C VAL A 802 30.90 -20.02 9.45
N ALA A 803 30.57 -20.97 8.57
CA ALA A 803 29.75 -22.13 8.92
C ALA A 803 29.95 -23.26 7.91
N ILE A 804 29.13 -24.32 8.01
CA ILE A 804 29.14 -25.40 7.04
C ILE A 804 28.55 -24.95 5.69
N PRO A 805 29.11 -25.38 4.55
CA PRO A 805 28.64 -24.97 3.22
C PRO A 805 27.19 -25.37 2.92
N GLN A 806 26.64 -26.34 3.63
CA GLN A 806 25.25 -26.77 3.49
C GLN A 806 24.24 -25.71 3.95
N THR A 807 24.65 -24.71 4.75
CA THR A 807 23.76 -23.62 5.20
C THR A 807 23.19 -22.84 4.01
N ASP A 808 24.04 -22.36 3.11
CA ASP A 808 23.60 -21.64 1.91
C ASP A 808 22.81 -22.55 0.96
N LEU A 809 23.21 -23.81 0.84
CA LEU A 809 22.50 -24.78 0.00
C LEU A 809 21.07 -25.03 0.51
N ALA A 810 20.91 -25.23 1.83
CA ALA A 810 19.61 -25.47 2.44
C ALA A 810 18.66 -24.30 2.21
N GLU A 811 19.16 -23.06 2.38
CA GLU A 811 18.37 -21.86 2.09
C GLU A 811 17.99 -21.79 0.60
N PHE A 812 18.98 -21.93 -0.30
CA PHE A 812 18.76 -21.91 -1.74
C PHE A 812 17.65 -22.87 -2.18
N LEU A 813 17.77 -24.14 -1.78
CA LEU A 813 16.86 -25.20 -2.18
C LEU A 813 15.45 -24.97 -1.64
N CYS A 814 15.29 -24.41 -0.43
CA CYS A 814 13.97 -24.04 0.07
C CYS A 814 13.32 -22.93 -0.78
N PHE A 815 14.13 -22.02 -1.35
CA PHE A 815 13.64 -20.95 -2.21
C PHE A 815 13.34 -21.41 -3.65
N VAL A 816 14.10 -22.33 -4.24
CA VAL A 816 13.93 -22.68 -5.67
C VAL A 816 13.15 -23.97 -5.93
N LEU A 817 13.08 -24.90 -4.97
CA LEU A 817 12.36 -26.16 -5.17
C LEU A 817 10.86 -26.02 -4.90
N SER A 818 10.09 -26.87 -5.59
CA SER A 818 8.65 -27.05 -5.35
C SER A 818 8.39 -27.72 -4.00
N PRO A 819 7.29 -27.38 -3.29
CA PRO A 819 6.81 -28.12 -2.13
C PRO A 819 6.58 -29.62 -2.38
N ASP A 820 6.36 -30.00 -3.64
CA ASP A 820 6.10 -31.38 -4.06
C ASP A 820 7.36 -32.09 -4.58
N VAL A 821 8.55 -31.53 -4.33
CA VAL A 821 9.83 -32.09 -4.80
C VAL A 821 9.96 -33.57 -4.41
N THR A 822 10.44 -34.36 -5.38
CA THR A 822 10.67 -35.79 -5.17
C THR A 822 11.93 -36.03 -4.34
N GLU A 823 12.01 -37.18 -3.68
CA GLU A 823 13.21 -37.59 -2.94
C GLU A 823 14.45 -37.62 -3.85
N ASP A 824 14.32 -38.18 -5.04
CA ASP A 824 15.42 -38.25 -6.01
C ASP A 824 15.91 -36.87 -6.45
N GLU A 825 15.02 -35.90 -6.69
CA GLU A 825 15.40 -34.52 -7.07
C GLU A 825 16.14 -33.81 -5.94
N ALA A 826 15.65 -33.94 -4.71
CA ALA A 826 16.27 -33.35 -3.53
C ALA A 826 17.66 -33.96 -3.28
N LEU A 827 17.78 -35.29 -3.32
CA LEU A 827 19.05 -35.99 -3.15
C LEU A 827 20.05 -35.62 -4.26
N ARG A 828 19.61 -35.56 -5.53
CA ARG A 828 20.47 -35.14 -6.64
C ARG A 828 21.03 -33.73 -6.45
N SER A 829 20.22 -32.80 -5.97
CA SER A 829 20.64 -31.41 -5.73
C SER A 829 21.69 -31.31 -4.62
N VAL A 830 21.46 -32.02 -3.51
CA VAL A 830 22.40 -32.06 -2.38
C VAL A 830 23.72 -32.75 -2.74
N GLU A 831 23.63 -33.86 -3.47
CA GLU A 831 24.79 -34.61 -3.94
C GLU A 831 25.59 -33.84 -5.00
N ARG A 832 24.92 -33.09 -5.88
CA ARG A 832 25.60 -32.24 -6.87
C ARG A 832 26.49 -31.21 -6.20
N HIS A 833 25.99 -30.53 -5.16
CA HIS A 833 26.80 -29.55 -4.42
C HIS A 833 28.04 -30.19 -3.81
N ARG A 834 27.90 -31.37 -3.19
CA ARG A 834 29.02 -32.15 -2.63
C ARG A 834 30.04 -32.50 -3.71
N ALA A 835 29.58 -33.05 -4.84
CA ALA A 835 30.43 -33.48 -5.94
C ALA A 835 31.16 -32.30 -6.60
N ALA A 836 30.48 -31.17 -6.80
CA ALA A 836 31.08 -29.95 -7.31
C ALA A 836 32.14 -29.40 -6.33
N LEU A 837 31.88 -29.44 -5.02
CA LEU A 837 32.85 -28.99 -4.02
C LEU A 837 34.07 -29.93 -3.94
N VAL A 838 33.87 -31.24 -4.04
CA VAL A 838 34.96 -32.23 -4.17
C VAL A 838 35.83 -31.90 -5.38
N LEU A 839 35.22 -31.61 -6.54
CA LEU A 839 35.95 -31.24 -7.75
C LEU A 839 36.74 -29.93 -7.57
N ALA A 840 36.13 -28.91 -6.94
CA ALA A 840 36.73 -27.59 -6.78
C ALA A 840 37.84 -27.52 -5.71
N THR A 841 37.83 -28.45 -4.75
CA THR A 841 38.82 -28.55 -3.66
C THR A 841 39.89 -29.62 -3.91
N GLY A 842 39.62 -30.61 -4.78
CA GLY A 842 40.50 -31.74 -5.04
C GLY A 842 40.58 -32.78 -3.91
N GLY A 843 39.74 -32.65 -2.88
CA GLY A 843 39.70 -33.54 -1.71
C GLY A 843 38.62 -34.63 -1.81
N SER A 844 38.36 -35.34 -0.70
CA SER A 844 37.22 -36.23 -0.55
C SER A 844 36.28 -35.73 0.55
N ILE A 845 34.98 -35.88 0.35
CA ILE A 845 33.94 -35.48 1.30
C ILE A 845 32.97 -36.65 1.48
N ASP A 846 32.81 -37.16 2.70
CA ASP A 846 31.91 -38.28 2.97
C ASP A 846 30.44 -37.88 2.76
N ALA A 847 29.69 -38.70 2.00
CA ALA A 847 28.30 -38.42 1.67
C ALA A 847 27.37 -38.48 2.90
N GLY A 848 27.62 -39.42 3.83
CA GLY A 848 26.84 -39.55 5.05
C GLY A 848 26.98 -38.34 5.98
N GLN A 849 28.22 -37.88 6.19
CA GLN A 849 28.52 -36.64 6.91
C GLN A 849 27.93 -35.43 6.20
N TRP A 850 27.97 -35.40 4.87
CA TRP A 850 27.38 -34.32 4.09
C TRP A 850 25.88 -34.18 4.30
N HIS A 851 25.15 -35.30 4.25
CA HIS A 851 23.71 -35.35 4.53
C HIS A 851 23.39 -34.98 5.98
N ALA A 852 24.22 -35.40 6.94
CA ALA A 852 24.06 -35.01 8.34
C ALA A 852 24.24 -33.49 8.53
N GLY A 853 25.22 -32.88 7.85
CA GLY A 853 25.40 -31.43 7.80
C GLY A 853 24.21 -30.73 7.16
N PHE A 854 23.68 -31.24 6.05
CA PHE A 854 22.50 -30.68 5.39
C PHE A 854 21.25 -30.71 6.29
N ARG A 855 21.01 -31.82 7.01
CA ARG A 855 19.96 -31.88 8.05
C ARG A 855 20.14 -30.82 9.14
N ALA A 856 21.38 -30.62 9.60
CA ALA A 856 21.68 -29.63 10.64
C ALA A 856 21.44 -28.20 10.11
N ALA A 857 21.85 -27.92 8.88
CA ALA A 857 21.59 -26.65 8.20
C ALA A 857 20.08 -26.37 8.03
N LEU A 858 19.28 -27.36 7.60
CA LEU A 858 17.82 -27.21 7.53
C LEU A 858 17.22 -26.89 8.91
N ALA A 859 17.67 -27.58 9.97
CA ALA A 859 17.19 -27.31 11.31
C ALA A 859 17.52 -25.88 11.77
N ASP A 860 18.74 -25.40 11.51
CA ASP A 860 19.14 -24.03 11.86
C ASP A 860 18.34 -22.98 11.06
N LEU A 861 18.08 -23.25 9.78
CA LEU A 861 17.33 -22.38 8.88
C LEU A 861 15.91 -22.09 9.38
N ILE A 862 15.16 -23.10 9.87
CA ILE A 862 13.80 -22.88 10.39
C ILE A 862 13.81 -22.14 11.73
N ILE A 863 14.78 -22.43 12.60
CA ILE A 863 14.89 -21.84 13.95
C ILE A 863 15.24 -20.36 13.88
N ASN A 864 16.19 -20.02 13.02
CA ASN A 864 16.77 -18.69 12.95
C ASN A 864 16.11 -17.88 11.83
N ARG A 865 16.44 -18.16 10.57
CA ARG A 865 16.09 -17.33 9.40
C ARG A 865 14.59 -17.30 9.11
N LEU A 866 13.94 -18.46 8.97
CA LEU A 866 12.52 -18.53 8.61
C LEU A 866 11.63 -18.01 9.75
N ALA A 867 12.00 -18.26 11.01
CA ALA A 867 11.31 -17.68 12.16
C ALA A 867 11.42 -16.15 12.17
N PHE A 868 12.58 -15.56 11.88
CA PHE A 868 12.73 -14.11 11.72
C PHE A 868 11.83 -13.55 10.60
N TYR A 869 11.70 -14.25 9.47
CA TYR A 869 10.77 -13.82 8.43
C TYR A 869 9.31 -13.78 8.90
N THR A 870 8.89 -14.60 9.86
CA THR A 870 7.52 -14.51 10.41
C THR A 870 7.28 -13.22 11.19
N MET A 871 8.32 -12.63 11.79
CA MET A 871 8.26 -11.31 12.43
C MET A 871 7.99 -10.21 11.40
N ILE A 872 8.76 -10.21 10.29
CA ILE A 872 8.53 -9.25 9.20
C ILE A 872 7.18 -9.49 8.52
N ASN A 873 6.80 -10.76 8.31
CA ASN A 873 5.51 -11.15 7.74
C ASN A 873 4.32 -10.65 8.56
N ARG A 874 4.46 -10.55 9.90
CA ARG A 874 3.43 -9.97 10.77
C ARG A 874 3.11 -8.54 10.37
N VAL A 875 4.10 -7.77 9.90
CA VAL A 875 3.92 -6.37 9.55
C VAL A 875 3.68 -6.18 8.05
N LYS A 876 4.49 -6.85 7.23
CA LYS A 876 4.43 -6.82 5.77
C LYS A 876 4.35 -8.25 5.24
N PRO A 877 3.14 -8.74 4.89
CA PRO A 877 2.96 -10.09 4.40
C PRO A 877 3.90 -10.43 3.24
N GLN A 878 4.57 -11.58 3.33
CA GLN A 878 5.53 -12.06 2.34
C GLN A 878 4.92 -13.25 1.60
N ALA A 879 4.46 -13.03 0.37
CA ALA A 879 3.73 -14.03 -0.41
C ALA A 879 4.50 -15.32 -0.66
N PHE A 880 5.85 -15.27 -0.66
CA PHE A 880 6.70 -16.43 -0.90
C PHE A 880 6.85 -17.37 0.32
N LEU A 881 6.67 -16.88 1.56
CA LEU A 881 6.99 -17.65 2.78
C LEU A 881 6.18 -18.95 2.92
N PRO A 882 4.86 -18.99 2.68
CA PRO A 882 4.10 -20.23 2.82
C PRO A 882 4.67 -21.37 1.97
N ARG A 883 5.08 -21.06 0.73
CA ARG A 883 5.70 -22.03 -0.17
C ARG A 883 7.04 -22.51 0.37
N ILE A 884 7.91 -21.58 0.78
CA ILE A 884 9.25 -21.90 1.29
C ILE A 884 9.17 -22.79 2.53
N VAL A 885 8.26 -22.51 3.46
CA VAL A 885 8.07 -23.34 4.66
C VAL A 885 7.52 -24.72 4.32
N LYS A 886 6.64 -24.85 3.32
CA LYS A 886 6.21 -26.17 2.79
C LYS A 886 7.37 -26.93 2.15
N THR A 887 8.19 -26.27 1.33
CA THR A 887 9.40 -26.87 0.73
C THR A 887 10.37 -27.31 1.83
N TRP A 888 10.59 -26.47 2.85
CA TRP A 888 11.40 -26.83 4.02
C TRP A 888 10.86 -28.08 4.72
N TRP A 889 9.55 -28.15 4.98
CA TRP A 889 8.92 -29.31 5.61
C TRP A 889 9.12 -30.59 4.79
N ARG A 890 9.00 -30.47 3.45
CA ARG A 890 9.24 -31.58 2.53
C ARG A 890 10.69 -32.06 2.58
N LEU A 891 11.66 -31.15 2.49
CA LEU A 891 13.08 -31.46 2.59
C LEU A 891 13.44 -32.04 3.95
N HIS A 892 12.91 -31.47 5.04
CA HIS A 892 13.11 -32.00 6.38
C HIS A 892 12.61 -33.45 6.49
N THR A 893 11.46 -33.76 5.89
CA THR A 893 10.91 -35.12 5.88
C THR A 893 11.75 -36.10 5.05
N ILE A 894 12.29 -35.67 3.91
CA ILE A 894 13.14 -36.52 3.05
C ILE A 894 14.46 -36.88 3.77
N PHE A 895 15.04 -35.91 4.48
CA PHE A 895 16.37 -36.09 5.06
C PHE A 895 16.38 -36.58 6.51
N SER A 896 15.24 -36.51 7.23
CA SER A 896 15.09 -37.02 8.61
C SER A 896 14.94 -38.53 8.64
#